data_AF-A0A661LZM4-F1
#
_entry.id   AF-A0A661LZM4-F1
#
_cell.length_a   1.000
_cell.length_b   1.000
_cell.length_c   1.000
_cell.angle_alpha   90.00
_cell.angle_beta   90.00
_cell.angle_gamma   90.00
#
_symmetry.space_group_name_H-M   'P 1'
#
loop_
_entity.id
_entity.type
_entity.pdbx_description
1 polymer ?
#
loop_
_entity_poly.entity_id
_entity_poly.type
_entity_poly.pdbx_seq_one_letter_code
_entity_poly.pdbx_strand_id
1 'polypeptide(L)'
;VAGEALFTDLQAGRYQYRVTAENHQEITGRCWIKPGVTSSEYVFLPYNLVTIEWEVVPTTIEDRYTIQLKATYETDVPAANVVAEPASINLPHMRRGDVYNGEFTLTNYGLIRGKNLKVTLPEDDKYFKYEILGGLPDSIEPKERIVVPYRVTCLVSPNPADEEGEEGEEGEEKQNGKADCETRVQTIRSTVEYECADGATIVETTEYSIIYEAGDCESPISFTWGPFGGGEGGEPANGNKGASMEVWAARLKAISELYRISGLTALFEKLGLFSTAKGSVELPVDGIVCWPKKEREEVISDKSLKDCLKERMIQVGCWVDTVRREYNDDAVDLAVKVPGGRVQVYRSYYNNGWHWDLIEDRLEIIKNECDQIVALKKNGVVYPRKYEDVFVNGTYQITQLEDGFRWKDKFGNWKYYDTDGNLLSYGNRNGTIAQLGYDVDGKVTTITDRNGRIVLNFSYDDDRLVFVEDYDHHRVTYEYTAEGYLQKVTNPEGGVTTYSYDSEGRTIAKEDPAGRFTYSAYDESGYVRSVVDKDGNGDFFEYSYDEYRKQYYVRIKTLSGKIKEVWYDRDGDVARIDVNGKTIKRKVKIGFPQSGAESISLTCLNTQYGSTPVVSSEQSGVRIVKTWDEKNNLTVKYFDNRLNLTKIVYPDGSSYQFEYEPVYNNLIKKIDPMGVATLYEYDSNGNLIKMTQAAGTDAERVLTYTYDEYGQLLSFSIEGDSNTEKATVTMSYDDNGNLASVTDPEGNTMRLLEHDSLGNVLRMRDPRGNEWTYEYDSLGRIISETNPLGNKTSFEYDGANNLTAIINAHLKRFEFSYDDHNNRLSIVGPDGNALTTVYRPDGKFTKITDQSGKSATFTYDNDGRLTEVCDGVGNKIRYAYEESQATSAKFGNPV
;
A
#
# COMPACT_ATOMS: atom_id res chain seq x y z
N VAL A 1 31.33 8.63 0.84
CA VAL A 1 32.32 8.48 -0.26
C VAL A 1 32.91 7.10 -0.13
N ALA A 2 32.87 6.28 -1.19
CA ALA A 2 33.41 4.91 -1.19
C ALA A 2 34.90 4.94 -1.55
N GLY A 3 35.74 4.20 -0.83
CA GLY A 3 37.13 3.97 -1.23
C GLY A 3 37.26 2.61 -1.92
N GLU A 4 38.11 2.51 -2.94
CA GLU A 4 38.37 1.28 -3.70
C GLU A 4 39.83 0.82 -3.49
N ALA A 5 40.04 -0.50 -3.39
CA ALA A 5 41.37 -1.11 -3.35
C ALA A 5 41.45 -2.22 -4.43
N LEU A 6 42.47 -2.14 -5.30
CA LEU A 6 42.63 -3.04 -6.44
C LEU A 6 43.77 -4.05 -6.21
N PHE A 7 43.52 -5.32 -6.51
CA PHE A 7 44.51 -6.39 -6.50
C PHE A 7 44.59 -7.01 -7.90
N THR A 8 45.80 -7.15 -8.45
CA THR A 8 46.05 -7.81 -9.74
C THR A 8 46.94 -9.03 -9.56
N ASP A 9 46.92 -9.95 -10.54
CA ASP A 9 47.81 -11.13 -10.61
C ASP A 9 47.68 -12.14 -9.46
N LEU A 10 46.52 -12.19 -8.79
CA LEU A 10 46.20 -13.22 -7.79
C LEU A 10 45.98 -14.59 -8.46
N GLN A 11 46.50 -15.66 -7.84
CA GLN A 11 46.22 -17.03 -8.29
C GLN A 11 44.75 -17.38 -8.12
N ALA A 12 44.23 -18.27 -8.97
CA ALA A 12 42.86 -18.74 -8.81
C ALA A 12 42.71 -19.57 -7.53
N GLY A 13 41.78 -19.18 -6.66
CA GLY A 13 41.63 -19.78 -5.34
C GLY A 13 40.59 -19.07 -4.48
N ARG A 14 40.19 -19.70 -3.38
CA ARG A 14 39.32 -19.06 -2.39
C ARG A 14 40.17 -18.24 -1.44
N TYR A 15 39.89 -16.96 -1.37
CA TYR A 15 40.56 -16.01 -0.51
C TYR A 15 39.65 -15.67 0.65
N GLN A 16 40.23 -15.61 1.85
CA GLN A 16 39.56 -14.95 2.97
C GLN A 16 40.08 -13.52 3.01
N TYR A 17 39.21 -12.53 2.94
CA TYR A 17 39.63 -11.14 3.13
C TYR A 17 39.24 -10.68 4.52
N ARG A 18 40.12 -9.87 5.09
CA ARG A 18 39.96 -9.30 6.42
C ARG A 18 40.16 -7.80 6.29
N VAL A 19 39.10 -7.06 6.60
CA VAL A 19 39.16 -5.61 6.75
C VAL A 19 39.35 -5.32 8.23
N THR A 20 40.52 -4.78 8.56
CA THR A 20 40.82 -4.26 9.88
C THR A 20 40.80 -2.74 9.81
N ALA A 21 40.17 -2.12 10.80
CA ALA A 21 40.35 -0.70 11.02
C ALA A 21 40.74 -0.52 12.48
N GLU A 22 41.81 0.21 12.71
CA GLU A 22 42.40 0.33 14.05
C GLU A 22 41.35 0.93 14.99
N ASN A 23 41.14 0.29 16.14
CA ASN A 23 40.11 0.62 17.14
C ASN A 23 38.63 0.43 16.71
N HIS A 24 38.35 -0.28 15.61
CA HIS A 24 36.99 -0.58 15.12
C HIS A 24 36.78 -2.09 14.90
N GLN A 25 35.54 -2.51 14.58
CA GLN A 25 35.18 -3.92 14.41
C GLN A 25 35.80 -4.51 13.13
N GLU A 26 36.43 -5.68 13.25
CA GLU A 26 37.01 -6.42 12.13
C GLU A 26 35.90 -7.09 11.30
N ILE A 27 35.90 -6.88 9.98
CA ILE A 27 35.02 -7.61 9.05
C ILE A 27 35.84 -8.66 8.34
N THR A 28 35.42 -9.92 8.45
CA THR A 28 35.97 -11.02 7.65
C THR A 28 34.95 -11.47 6.64
N GLY A 29 35.37 -11.51 5.38
CA GLY A 29 34.59 -12.05 4.28
C GLY A 29 35.38 -13.10 3.53
N ARG A 30 34.73 -13.74 2.58
CA ARG A 30 35.37 -14.71 1.69
C ARG A 30 35.02 -14.33 0.28
N CYS A 31 36.04 -14.27 -0.58
CA CYS A 31 35.85 -14.05 -2.00
C CYS A 31 36.52 -15.18 -2.76
N TRP A 32 36.05 -15.43 -3.99
CA TRP A 32 36.61 -16.47 -4.84
C TRP A 32 37.19 -15.85 -6.10
N ILE A 33 38.51 -15.88 -6.22
CA ILE A 33 39.20 -15.41 -7.41
C ILE A 33 39.27 -16.56 -8.42
N LYS A 34 38.68 -16.37 -9.59
CA LYS A 34 38.66 -17.33 -10.70
C LYS A 34 39.70 -16.93 -11.76
N PRO A 35 40.29 -17.88 -12.51
CA PRO A 35 41.34 -17.56 -13.49
C PRO A 35 40.81 -16.59 -14.56
N GLY A 36 41.49 -15.46 -14.75
CA GLY A 36 41.16 -14.48 -15.80
C GLY A 36 39.90 -13.64 -15.57
N VAL A 37 39.30 -13.68 -14.37
CA VAL A 37 38.07 -12.94 -14.02
C VAL A 37 38.36 -11.89 -12.94
N THR A 38 38.00 -10.64 -13.21
CA THR A 38 38.00 -9.57 -12.21
C THR A 38 36.80 -9.74 -11.26
N SER A 39 37.05 -9.81 -9.96
CA SER A 39 36.00 -9.94 -8.93
C SER A 39 35.96 -8.67 -8.09
N SER A 40 34.78 -8.08 -7.92
CA SER A 40 34.53 -6.91 -7.07
C SER A 40 33.72 -7.32 -5.84
N GLU A 41 34.16 -6.92 -4.66
CA GLU A 41 33.48 -7.23 -3.39
C GLU A 41 33.13 -5.93 -2.65
N TYR A 42 31.87 -5.81 -2.24
CA TYR A 42 31.40 -4.66 -1.49
C TYR A 42 31.35 -4.98 0.00
N VAL A 43 32.10 -4.22 0.80
CA VAL A 43 32.13 -4.37 2.26
C VAL A 43 31.40 -3.19 2.89
N PHE A 44 30.26 -3.45 3.51
CA PHE A 44 29.47 -2.44 4.21
C PHE A 44 29.89 -2.35 5.68
N LEU A 45 30.28 -1.15 6.12
CA LEU A 45 30.56 -0.82 7.52
C LEU A 45 29.37 0.00 8.07
N PRO A 46 28.71 -0.42 9.16
CA PRO A 46 27.46 0.21 9.63
C PRO A 46 27.71 1.48 10.47
N TYR A 47 28.28 2.53 9.86
CA TYR A 47 28.54 3.82 10.53
C TYR A 47 28.12 5.02 9.65
N ASN A 48 27.58 6.08 10.25
CA ASN A 48 27.17 7.32 9.55
C ASN A 48 28.25 8.40 9.65
N LEU A 49 28.43 9.18 8.56
CA LEU A 49 29.30 10.37 8.43
C LEU A 49 30.81 10.14 8.60
N VAL A 50 31.43 9.29 7.78
CA VAL A 50 32.91 9.14 7.75
C VAL A 50 33.45 9.00 6.32
N THR A 51 34.63 9.57 6.06
CA THR A 51 35.43 9.36 4.83
C THR A 51 36.51 8.31 5.12
N ILE A 52 36.71 7.34 4.22
CA ILE A 52 37.60 6.18 4.43
C ILE A 52 38.75 6.21 3.41
N GLU A 53 39.99 6.08 3.88
CA GLU A 53 41.16 5.75 3.04
C GLU A 53 41.67 4.34 3.34
N TRP A 54 42.14 3.63 2.30
CA TRP A 54 42.59 2.23 2.38
C TRP A 54 44.10 2.11 2.18
N GLU A 55 44.77 1.36 3.06
CA GLU A 55 46.13 0.87 2.85
C GLU A 55 46.15 -0.66 2.75
N VAL A 56 46.84 -1.19 1.73
CA VAL A 56 46.87 -2.62 1.43
C VAL A 56 48.22 -3.21 1.86
N VAL A 57 48.20 -4.19 2.77
CA VAL A 57 49.40 -4.92 3.19
C VAL A 57 49.25 -6.41 2.85
N PRO A 58 49.86 -6.91 1.77
CA PRO A 58 49.81 -8.33 1.45
C PRO A 58 50.72 -9.12 2.40
N THR A 59 50.19 -10.15 3.06
CA THR A 59 50.98 -11.10 3.86
C THR A 59 50.65 -12.54 3.47
N THR A 60 51.68 -13.29 3.09
CA THR A 60 51.59 -14.72 2.79
C THR A 60 51.80 -15.51 4.08
N ILE A 61 50.80 -16.29 4.50
CA ILE A 61 51.00 -17.36 5.47
C ILE A 61 50.68 -18.66 4.75
N GLU A 62 51.60 -19.62 4.88
CA GLU A 62 51.60 -20.89 4.14
C GLU A 62 50.24 -21.62 4.23
N ASP A 63 49.85 -22.15 3.06
CA ASP A 63 48.67 -22.93 2.72
C ASP A 63 47.26 -22.29 2.80
N ARG A 64 47.09 -21.00 3.14
CA ARG A 64 45.78 -20.31 3.00
C ARG A 64 45.90 -18.82 2.63
N TYR A 65 45.52 -18.49 1.40
CA TYR A 65 45.57 -17.14 0.85
C TYR A 65 44.60 -16.18 1.56
N THR A 66 45.14 -15.12 2.19
CA THR A 66 44.38 -14.10 2.92
C THR A 66 44.72 -12.69 2.39
N ILE A 67 43.71 -11.83 2.22
CA ILE A 67 43.88 -10.41 1.83
C ILE A 67 43.59 -9.53 3.06
N GLN A 68 44.54 -8.67 3.46
CA GLN A 68 44.33 -7.71 4.55
C GLN A 68 44.20 -6.28 4.01
N LEU A 69 43.14 -5.61 4.42
CA LEU A 69 42.80 -4.22 4.08
C LEU A 69 42.78 -3.41 5.38
N LYS A 70 43.64 -2.40 5.51
CA LYS A 70 43.64 -1.50 6.65
C LYS A 70 42.89 -0.21 6.29
N ALA A 71 41.81 0.09 6.98
CA ALA A 71 41.07 1.35 6.80
C ALA A 71 41.45 2.38 7.86
N THR A 72 41.65 3.63 7.44
CA THR A 72 41.92 4.78 8.32
C THR A 72 40.76 5.77 8.22
N TYR A 73 40.27 6.25 9.37
CA TYR A 73 39.09 7.15 9.47
C TYR A 73 39.52 8.56 9.85
N GLU A 74 38.95 9.59 9.22
CA GLU A 74 38.94 10.98 9.72
C GLU A 74 37.49 11.38 10.09
N THR A 75 37.27 11.71 11.37
CA THR A 75 36.01 12.28 11.89
C THR A 75 36.34 13.20 13.07
N ASP A 76 35.70 14.38 13.11
CA ASP A 76 35.96 15.44 14.10
C ASP A 76 35.12 15.34 15.40
N VAL A 77 34.61 14.16 15.78
CA VAL A 77 34.00 13.98 17.13
C VAL A 77 34.40 12.64 17.77
N PRO A 78 35.36 12.66 18.72
CA PRO A 78 35.66 11.54 19.60
C PRO A 78 35.09 11.82 21.00
N ALA A 79 33.90 11.31 21.32
CA ALA A 79 33.32 11.40 22.67
C ALA A 79 33.21 10.01 23.32
N ALA A 80 33.41 9.93 24.64
CA ALA A 80 33.05 8.75 25.43
C ALA A 80 31.57 8.85 25.82
N ASN A 81 30.74 7.90 25.38
CA ASN A 81 29.29 7.94 25.59
C ASN A 81 28.87 6.71 26.42
N VAL A 82 28.77 6.88 27.74
CA VAL A 82 28.45 5.80 28.67
C VAL A 82 26.97 5.80 29.01
N VAL A 83 26.31 4.69 28.69
CA VAL A 83 24.87 4.49 28.88
C VAL A 83 24.61 3.33 29.84
N ALA A 84 23.72 3.54 30.81
CA ALA A 84 23.25 2.49 31.72
C ALA A 84 21.99 1.78 31.19
N GLU A 85 21.98 0.46 31.33
CA GLU A 85 20.86 -0.41 30.98
C GLU A 85 20.46 -1.27 32.18
N PRO A 86 19.18 -1.22 32.62
CA PRO A 86 18.09 -0.38 32.11
C PRO A 86 18.23 1.11 32.51
N ALA A 87 17.65 2.01 31.72
CA ALA A 87 17.69 3.47 31.98
C ALA A 87 16.84 3.91 33.20
N SER A 88 15.94 3.04 33.67
CA SER A 88 15.08 3.23 34.84
C SER A 88 15.00 1.94 35.65
N ILE A 89 15.14 2.05 36.97
CA ILE A 89 15.03 0.94 37.92
C ILE A 89 13.78 1.16 38.77
N ASN A 90 12.83 0.22 38.72
CA ASN A 90 11.68 0.26 39.60
C ASN A 90 11.95 -0.61 40.84
N LEU A 91 11.87 -0.01 42.03
CA LEU A 91 11.94 -0.80 43.25
C LEU A 91 10.62 -1.54 43.46
N PRO A 92 10.66 -2.81 43.88
CA PRO A 92 9.45 -3.50 44.29
C PRO A 92 8.87 -2.86 45.56
N HIS A 93 7.66 -3.24 45.92
CA HIS A 93 7.07 -2.87 47.20
C HIS A 93 7.93 -3.45 48.35
N MET A 94 8.45 -2.58 49.23
CA MET A 94 9.41 -2.94 50.27
C MET A 94 8.93 -2.44 51.64
N ARG A 95 9.05 -3.29 52.66
CA ARG A 95 8.75 -2.98 54.06
C ARG A 95 10.02 -2.65 54.82
N ARG A 96 9.88 -1.94 55.95
CA ARG A 96 10.98 -1.62 56.85
C ARG A 96 11.84 -2.86 57.16
N GLY A 97 13.12 -2.78 56.82
CA GLY A 97 14.10 -3.87 56.98
C GLY A 97 14.35 -4.70 55.72
N ASP A 98 13.52 -4.58 54.68
CA ASP A 98 13.72 -5.29 53.42
C ASP A 98 14.97 -4.80 52.68
N VAL A 99 15.62 -5.72 51.98
CA VAL A 99 16.83 -5.48 51.19
C VAL A 99 16.60 -5.96 49.76
N TYR A 100 16.74 -5.05 48.80
CA TYR A 100 16.70 -5.34 47.37
C TYR A 100 18.11 -5.26 46.79
N ASN A 101 18.54 -6.30 46.09
CA ASN A 101 19.82 -6.32 45.37
C ASN A 101 19.52 -6.40 43.88
N GLY A 102 20.22 -5.59 43.09
CA GLY A 102 20.07 -5.55 41.64
C GLY A 102 21.41 -5.27 40.95
N GLU A 103 21.40 -5.38 39.63
CA GLU A 103 22.55 -5.05 38.78
C GLU A 103 22.06 -4.17 37.63
N PHE A 104 22.83 -3.15 37.27
CA PHE A 104 22.66 -2.44 36.00
C PHE A 104 23.98 -2.48 35.23
N THR A 105 23.89 -2.33 33.91
CA THR A 105 25.07 -2.39 33.06
C THR A 105 25.43 -1.02 32.53
N LEU A 106 26.69 -0.60 32.64
CA LEU A 106 27.24 0.55 31.89
C LEU A 106 27.94 0.07 30.62
N THR A 107 27.59 0.65 29.48
CA THR A 107 28.25 0.41 28.19
C THR A 107 28.76 1.71 27.61
N ASN A 108 30.05 1.80 27.28
CA ASN A 108 30.60 2.94 26.54
C ASN A 108 30.35 2.74 25.04
N TYR A 109 29.30 3.34 24.50
CA TYR A 109 29.04 3.35 23.05
C TYR A 109 29.90 4.36 22.28
N GLY A 110 30.69 5.18 22.99
CA GLY A 110 31.65 6.12 22.42
C GLY A 110 32.91 5.45 21.88
N LEU A 111 33.68 6.22 21.11
CA LEU A 111 34.87 5.72 20.37
C LEU A 111 36.19 5.95 21.12
N ILE A 112 36.16 6.60 22.28
CA ILE A 112 37.33 6.82 23.14
C ILE A 112 37.05 6.40 24.59
N ARG A 113 38.12 6.09 25.32
CA ARG A 113 38.07 5.68 26.73
C ARG A 113 37.49 6.80 27.59
N GLY A 114 36.41 6.51 28.32
CA GLY A 114 35.94 7.38 29.40
C GLY A 114 36.83 7.16 30.62
N LYS A 115 37.60 8.17 31.03
CA LYS A 115 38.45 8.17 32.24
C LYS A 115 37.66 8.68 33.44
N ASN A 116 38.16 8.44 34.64
CA ASN A 116 37.55 8.85 35.91
C ASN A 116 36.07 8.45 36.03
N LEU A 117 35.72 7.22 35.62
CA LEU A 117 34.36 6.71 35.72
C LEU A 117 33.89 6.74 37.18
N LYS A 118 32.85 7.53 37.44
CA LYS A 118 32.22 7.62 38.74
C LYS A 118 30.73 7.36 38.60
N VAL A 119 30.18 6.51 39.46
CA VAL A 119 28.73 6.42 39.65
C VAL A 119 28.40 6.97 41.02
N THR A 120 27.46 7.90 41.06
CA THR A 120 26.91 8.46 42.29
C THR A 120 25.47 7.99 42.43
N LEU A 121 25.19 7.24 43.50
CA LEU A 121 23.83 6.87 43.89
C LEU A 121 23.12 8.07 44.55
N PRO A 122 21.78 8.05 44.64
CA PRO A 122 21.02 9.05 45.39
C PRO A 122 21.48 9.15 46.85
N GLU A 123 21.30 10.31 47.47
CA GLU A 123 21.45 10.44 48.93
C GLU A 123 20.40 9.59 49.65
N ASP A 124 20.77 9.01 50.78
CA ASP A 124 19.84 8.25 51.63
C ASP A 124 18.66 9.16 52.00
N ASP A 125 17.45 8.71 51.69
CA ASP A 125 16.23 9.43 52.05
C ASP A 125 15.60 8.79 53.30
N LYS A 126 14.47 9.34 53.77
CA LYS A 126 13.81 8.83 54.97
C LYS A 126 13.32 7.37 54.84
N TYR A 127 13.16 6.86 53.62
CA TYR A 127 12.64 5.53 53.32
C TYR A 127 13.74 4.53 52.95
N PHE A 128 14.77 4.95 52.20
CA PHE A 128 15.74 4.03 51.61
C PHE A 128 17.19 4.49 51.77
N LYS A 129 18.06 3.50 52.00
CA LYS A 129 19.52 3.63 51.93
C LYS A 129 20.07 2.90 50.71
N TYR A 130 20.97 3.54 49.95
CA TYR A 130 21.49 3.04 48.67
C TYR A 130 23.00 2.78 48.72
N GLU A 131 23.45 1.61 48.24
CA GLU A 131 24.87 1.20 48.30
C GLU A 131 25.30 0.50 47.01
N ILE A 132 26.47 0.84 46.45
CA ILE A 132 27.09 0.06 45.36
C ILE A 132 27.86 -1.12 45.98
N LEU A 133 27.60 -2.32 45.51
CA LEU A 133 28.24 -3.54 45.97
C LEU A 133 29.38 -3.92 45.01
N GLY A 134 30.49 -3.19 45.08
CA GLY A 134 31.68 -3.45 44.27
C GLY A 134 32.51 -2.20 43.98
N GLY A 135 33.77 -2.39 43.59
CA GLY A 135 34.61 -1.29 43.10
C GLY A 135 34.34 -1.02 41.63
N LEU A 136 34.18 0.24 41.25
CA LEU A 136 34.13 0.64 39.85
C LEU A 136 35.56 0.79 39.32
N PRO A 137 35.84 0.41 38.06
CA PRO A 137 37.12 0.74 37.45
C PRO A 137 37.21 2.25 37.21
N ASP A 138 38.42 2.80 37.30
CA ASP A 138 38.67 4.24 37.09
C ASP A 138 38.42 4.69 35.63
N SER A 139 38.05 3.78 34.74
CA SER A 139 37.74 4.09 33.34
C SER A 139 36.95 2.97 32.67
N ILE A 140 36.32 3.29 31.54
CA ILE A 140 35.62 2.35 30.67
C ILE A 140 36.08 2.52 29.22
N GLU A 141 36.63 1.47 28.65
CA GLU A 141 37.14 1.44 27.28
C GLU A 141 35.98 1.46 26.26
N PRO A 142 36.22 1.85 24.99
CA PRO A 142 35.19 1.82 23.95
C PRO A 142 34.54 0.44 23.82
N LYS A 143 33.20 0.41 23.78
CA LYS A 143 32.33 -0.78 23.74
C LYS A 143 32.48 -1.72 24.94
N GLU A 144 33.25 -1.35 25.96
CA GLU A 144 33.36 -2.12 27.19
C GLU A 144 32.03 -2.06 27.95
N ARG A 145 31.65 -3.21 28.50
CA ARG A 145 30.40 -3.42 29.22
C ARG A 145 30.72 -3.83 30.65
N ILE A 146 30.35 -2.99 31.61
CA ILE A 146 30.60 -3.21 33.04
C ILE A 146 29.26 -3.42 33.74
N VAL A 147 29.13 -4.53 34.47
CA VAL A 147 27.98 -4.79 35.33
C VAL A 147 28.25 -4.24 36.71
N VAL A 148 27.36 -3.38 37.21
CA VAL A 148 27.47 -2.70 38.51
C VAL A 148 26.39 -3.23 39.45
N PRO A 149 26.75 -4.02 40.48
CA PRO A 149 25.81 -4.48 41.47
C PRO A 149 25.51 -3.38 42.50
N TYR A 150 24.25 -3.27 42.93
CA TYR A 150 23.82 -2.33 43.97
C TYR A 150 22.82 -2.97 44.94
N ARG A 151 22.68 -2.33 46.10
CA ARG A 151 21.78 -2.72 47.19
C ARG A 151 20.98 -1.53 47.67
N VAL A 152 19.69 -1.75 47.89
CA VAL A 152 18.77 -0.80 48.51
C VAL A 152 18.18 -1.41 49.77
N THR A 153 18.27 -0.69 50.89
CA THR A 153 17.73 -1.13 52.19
C THR A 153 16.61 -0.20 52.63
N CYS A 154 15.43 -0.74 52.92
CA CYS A 154 14.28 0.01 53.40
C CYS A 154 14.46 0.35 54.90
N LEU A 155 14.60 1.63 55.22
CA LEU A 155 14.75 2.16 56.58
C LEU A 155 13.41 2.38 57.29
N VAL A 156 12.39 2.80 56.54
CA VAL A 156 11.00 3.04 56.95
C VAL A 156 10.10 2.64 55.78
N SER A 157 8.96 1.99 56.03
CA SER A 157 8.07 1.55 54.94
C SER A 157 7.52 2.77 54.18
N PRO A 158 7.62 2.83 52.83
CA PRO A 158 7.07 3.92 52.04
C PRO A 158 5.54 4.02 52.13
N ASN A 159 4.88 2.88 52.33
CA ASN A 159 3.45 2.78 52.56
C ASN A 159 3.17 2.66 54.07
N PRO A 160 2.47 3.64 54.68
CA PRO A 160 2.19 3.63 56.11
C PRO A 160 1.28 2.46 56.54
N ALA A 161 0.46 1.91 55.63
CA ALA A 161 -0.38 0.74 55.89
C ALA A 161 0.43 -0.54 56.13
N ASP A 162 1.72 -0.58 55.77
CA ASP A 162 2.60 -1.73 56.05
C ASP A 162 3.24 -1.71 57.45
N GLU A 163 3.18 -0.59 58.18
CA GLU A 163 3.72 -0.52 59.56
C GLU A 163 2.66 -0.86 60.63
N GLU A 164 1.36 -0.78 60.31
CA GLU A 164 0.26 -1.12 61.22
C GLU A 164 -0.17 -2.59 61.08
N GLY A 165 0.61 -3.47 61.73
CA GLY A 165 0.23 -4.85 62.01
C GLY A 165 -0.08 -5.07 63.49
N GLU A 166 -1.36 -5.33 63.76
CA GLU A 166 -1.95 -6.00 64.95
C GLU A 166 -2.34 -5.18 66.22
N GLU A 167 -3.65 -5.29 66.54
CA GLU A 167 -4.40 -5.11 67.80
C GLU A 167 -4.72 -3.69 68.36
N GLY A 168 -6.03 -3.40 68.50
CA GLY A 168 -6.56 -2.64 69.65
C GLY A 168 -7.53 -1.48 69.38
N GLU A 169 -8.82 -1.74 69.65
CA GLU A 169 -9.88 -0.89 70.26
C GLU A 169 -10.12 0.60 69.91
N GLU A 170 -11.40 0.95 70.05
CA GLU A 170 -12.08 2.24 69.85
C GLU A 170 -11.34 3.50 70.35
N GLY A 171 -11.40 4.58 69.57
CA GLY A 171 -11.29 5.94 70.12
C GLY A 171 -10.70 7.02 69.20
N GLU A 172 -11.51 8.06 68.99
CA GLU A 172 -11.16 9.44 68.64
C GLU A 172 -10.84 9.79 67.16
N GLU A 173 -11.67 10.69 66.63
CA GLU A 173 -11.44 11.46 65.41
C GLU A 173 -10.05 12.11 65.41
N LYS A 174 -9.21 11.71 64.46
CA LYS A 174 -8.10 12.54 63.97
C LYS A 174 -8.39 13.00 62.55
N GLN A 175 -8.84 14.25 62.44
CA GLN A 175 -8.72 15.02 61.20
C GLN A 175 -7.23 15.28 60.94
N ASN A 176 -6.67 14.71 59.86
CA ASN A 176 -5.97 15.42 58.78
C ASN A 176 -5.03 14.49 57.98
N GLY A 177 -5.31 14.41 56.67
CA GLY A 177 -4.35 14.05 55.63
C GLY A 177 -4.34 12.57 55.22
N LYS A 178 -5.24 12.17 54.31
CA LYS A 178 -5.07 10.96 53.51
C LYS A 178 -3.84 11.21 52.62
N ALA A 179 -2.74 10.48 52.82
CA ALA A 179 -1.55 10.64 51.97
C ALA A 179 -1.83 9.94 50.63
N ASP A 180 -2.09 10.72 49.59
CA ASP A 180 -2.26 10.20 48.23
C ASP A 180 -1.01 9.43 47.78
N CYS A 181 -1.20 8.39 46.96
CA CYS A 181 -0.10 7.60 46.41
C CYS A 181 0.78 8.48 45.51
N GLU A 182 2.03 8.70 45.92
CA GLU A 182 3.01 9.53 45.22
C GLU A 182 4.12 8.67 44.61
N THR A 183 4.34 8.77 43.30
CA THR A 183 5.53 8.23 42.65
C THR A 183 6.73 9.12 42.91
N ARG A 184 7.78 8.56 43.51
CA ARG A 184 9.05 9.24 43.78
C ARG A 184 10.13 8.76 42.82
N VAL A 185 10.90 9.71 42.31
CA VAL A 185 12.01 9.47 41.39
C VAL A 185 13.30 9.98 42.04
N GLN A 186 14.27 9.08 42.17
CA GLN A 186 15.62 9.37 42.66
C GLN A 186 16.64 9.23 41.52
N THR A 187 17.68 10.07 41.49
CA THR A 187 18.61 10.12 40.36
C THR A 187 19.94 9.41 40.66
N ILE A 188 20.32 8.45 39.82
CA ILE A 188 21.69 7.92 39.74
C ILE A 188 22.42 8.71 38.65
N ARG A 189 23.68 9.08 38.89
CA ARG A 189 24.53 9.72 37.87
C ARG A 189 25.73 8.85 37.56
N SER A 190 26.06 8.68 36.28
CA SER A 190 27.37 8.21 35.85
C SER A 190 28.13 9.34 35.17
N THR A 191 29.35 9.59 35.60
CA THR A 191 30.22 10.63 35.05
C THR A 191 31.49 10.00 34.50
N VAL A 192 31.88 10.41 33.30
CA VAL A 192 33.18 10.09 32.69
C VAL A 192 33.83 11.34 32.15
N GLU A 193 35.15 11.33 32.12
CA GLU A 193 35.97 12.40 31.57
C GLU A 193 36.67 11.91 30.31
N TYR A 194 36.73 12.74 29.28
CA TYR A 194 37.55 12.46 28.10
C TYR A 194 38.19 13.74 27.57
N GLU A 195 39.28 13.57 26.84
CA GLU A 195 40.10 14.67 26.33
C GLU A 195 39.79 14.86 24.85
N CYS A 196 39.39 16.07 24.46
CA CYS A 196 39.13 16.45 23.09
C CYS A 196 40.43 16.62 22.29
N ALA A 197 40.32 16.66 20.96
CA ALA A 197 41.47 16.81 20.07
C ALA A 197 42.26 18.13 20.27
N ASP A 198 41.64 19.14 20.88
CA ASP A 198 42.25 20.42 21.25
C ASP A 198 42.93 20.40 22.65
N GLY A 199 42.93 19.25 23.33
CA GLY A 199 43.48 19.06 24.67
C GLY A 199 42.54 19.47 25.82
N ALA A 200 41.29 19.83 25.53
CA ALA A 200 40.30 20.15 26.57
C ALA A 200 39.71 18.87 27.21
N THR A 201 39.74 18.77 28.53
CA THR A 201 39.03 17.69 29.26
C THR A 201 37.55 18.04 29.39
N ILE A 202 36.68 17.24 28.80
CA ILE A 202 35.22 17.32 28.95
C ILE A 202 34.76 16.27 29.96
N VAL A 203 33.87 16.68 30.86
CA VAL A 203 33.20 15.81 31.82
C VAL A 203 31.77 15.59 31.34
N GLU A 204 31.45 14.35 30.97
CA GLU A 204 30.13 13.95 30.51
C GLU A 204 29.40 13.22 31.63
N THR A 205 28.18 13.65 31.95
CA THR A 205 27.35 13.07 33.01
C THR A 205 26.02 12.60 32.43
N THR A 206 25.71 11.33 32.64
CA THR A 206 24.45 10.70 32.26
C THR A 206 23.63 10.43 33.51
N GLU A 207 22.35 10.79 33.49
CA GLU A 207 21.41 10.59 34.60
C GLU A 207 20.44 9.44 34.33
N TYR A 208 20.14 8.66 35.37
CA TYR A 208 19.21 7.53 35.35
C TYR A 208 18.30 7.59 36.57
N SER A 209 17.18 6.88 36.52
CA SER A 209 16.12 7.01 37.54
C SER A 209 15.93 5.72 38.35
N ILE A 210 15.85 5.84 39.68
CA ILE A 210 15.22 4.84 40.55
C ILE A 210 13.82 5.35 40.89
N ILE A 211 12.80 4.52 40.70
CA ILE A 211 11.39 4.89 40.88
C ILE A 211 10.77 3.97 41.94
N TYR A 212 10.06 4.56 42.90
CA TYR A 212 9.26 3.84 43.89
C TYR A 212 8.00 4.62 44.28
N GLU A 213 7.00 3.95 44.83
CA GLU A 213 5.75 4.57 45.28
C GLU A 213 5.76 4.75 46.81
N ALA A 214 5.22 5.88 47.30
CA ALA A 214 5.08 6.18 48.73
C ALA A 214 3.68 6.75 49.01
N GLY A 215 3.07 6.39 50.14
CA GLY A 215 1.68 6.73 50.45
C GLY A 215 0.75 5.52 50.39
N ASP A 216 -0.56 5.78 50.40
CA ASP A 216 -1.61 4.76 50.56
C ASP A 216 -1.94 4.08 49.21
N CYS A 217 -0.99 3.28 48.70
CA CYS A 217 -1.07 2.64 47.38
C CYS A 217 -1.70 1.22 47.48
N GLU A 218 -2.90 1.01 46.92
CA GLU A 218 -3.54 -0.31 46.88
C GLU A 218 -2.93 -1.21 45.77
N SER A 219 -1.94 -2.04 46.16
CA SER A 219 -1.28 -3.12 45.39
C SER A 219 -0.41 -2.71 44.17
N PRO A 220 0.71 -3.42 43.91
CA PRO A 220 1.75 -2.95 43.00
C PRO A 220 1.37 -3.11 41.53
N ILE A 221 1.28 -2.02 40.79
CA ILE A 221 1.24 -2.03 39.32
C ILE A 221 2.68 -1.90 38.80
N SER A 222 3.15 -2.87 38.03
CA SER A 222 4.45 -2.78 37.37
C SER A 222 4.39 -1.74 36.24
N PHE A 223 4.96 -0.54 36.45
CA PHE A 223 5.17 0.47 35.41
C PHE A 223 6.66 0.81 35.26
N THR A 224 7.26 0.54 34.09
CA THR A 224 8.54 1.16 33.69
C THR A 224 8.27 2.53 33.06
N TRP A 225 8.70 3.59 33.74
CA TRP A 225 8.63 4.98 33.30
C TRP A 225 10.01 5.50 32.85
N GLY A 226 10.03 6.20 31.71
CA GLY A 226 11.06 7.22 31.42
C GLY A 226 10.77 8.53 32.17
N PRO A 227 11.72 9.48 32.27
CA PRO A 227 11.52 10.68 33.09
C PRO A 227 10.77 11.82 32.37
N PHE A 228 9.75 12.33 33.08
CA PHE A 228 9.06 13.62 33.02
C PHE A 228 10.01 14.80 33.37
N GLY A 229 9.76 16.12 33.22
CA GLY A 229 8.56 16.94 32.97
C GLY A 229 8.21 17.88 34.15
N GLY A 230 8.27 19.22 33.95
CA GLY A 230 7.59 20.28 34.76
C GLY A 230 8.33 20.83 36.00
N GLY A 231 8.14 22.04 36.56
CA GLY A 231 7.26 23.21 36.35
C GLY A 231 7.25 24.11 37.63
N GLU A 232 7.13 25.44 37.47
CA GLU A 232 6.64 26.56 38.37
C GLU A 232 7.00 26.64 39.89
N GLY A 233 7.24 27.78 40.56
CA GLY A 233 7.18 29.23 40.26
C GLY A 233 7.53 30.10 41.51
N GLY A 234 7.76 31.42 41.32
CA GLY A 234 7.90 32.41 42.41
C GLY A 234 8.64 33.72 42.03
N GLU A 235 7.92 34.85 41.96
CA GLU A 235 8.39 36.26 41.89
C GLU A 235 8.77 36.83 43.29
N PRO A 236 9.49 37.99 43.48
CA PRO A 236 9.38 39.26 42.72
C PRO A 236 10.65 40.16 42.55
N ALA A 237 10.44 41.26 41.80
CA ALA A 237 11.00 42.63 41.93
C ALA A 237 12.26 43.11 41.15
N ASN A 238 11.97 44.05 40.22
CA ASN A 238 12.68 45.28 39.81
C ASN A 238 14.03 45.25 39.05
N GLY A 239 14.04 45.89 37.87
CA GLY A 239 15.26 46.57 37.38
C GLY A 239 15.43 46.88 35.89
N ASN A 240 14.55 47.68 35.28
CA ASN A 240 14.90 48.78 34.35
C ASN A 240 15.80 48.51 33.10
N LYS A 241 15.22 48.58 31.89
CA LYS A 241 15.30 49.74 30.94
C LYS A 241 14.92 49.30 29.52
N GLY A 242 13.94 50.01 28.95
CA GLY A 242 13.64 49.94 27.52
C GLY A 242 14.58 50.79 26.67
N ALA A 243 14.52 50.57 25.36
CA ALA A 243 14.44 51.63 24.35
C ALA A 243 14.11 51.00 22.99
N SER A 244 13.01 51.48 22.41
CA SER A 244 12.63 51.34 21.01
C SER A 244 13.36 52.35 20.12
N MET A 245 13.39 52.03 18.83
CA MET A 245 13.24 52.94 17.68
C MET A 245 14.48 53.66 17.10
N GLU A 246 14.53 53.57 15.76
CA GLU A 246 15.05 54.55 14.79
C GLU A 246 16.54 54.48 14.38
N VAL A 247 16.98 54.58 13.12
CA VAL A 247 16.48 54.56 11.72
C VAL A 247 17.76 54.41 10.85
N TRP A 248 17.62 53.84 9.64
CA TRP A 248 18.29 54.16 8.36
C TRP A 248 18.87 52.91 7.68
N ALA A 249 18.20 52.26 6.73
CA ALA A 249 17.65 52.71 5.44
C ALA A 249 18.70 52.84 4.33
N ALA A 250 18.73 51.83 3.44
CA ALA A 250 18.91 51.88 1.99
C ALA A 250 19.22 50.45 1.50
N ARG A 251 18.45 49.75 0.68
CA ARG A 251 17.49 50.17 -0.36
C ARG A 251 16.63 48.96 -0.75
N LEU A 252 15.32 49.17 -0.81
CA LEU A 252 14.42 48.56 -1.78
C LEU A 252 14.42 49.42 -3.05
N LYS A 253 14.69 48.81 -4.20
CA LYS A 253 14.29 49.17 -5.58
C LYS A 253 15.01 48.20 -6.50
N ALA A 254 14.45 47.61 -7.55
CA ALA A 254 13.11 47.49 -8.09
C ALA A 254 13.30 46.73 -9.42
N ILE A 255 12.30 45.92 -9.78
CA ILE A 255 11.81 45.71 -11.15
C ILE A 255 12.67 44.87 -12.12
N SER A 256 11.94 43.89 -12.68
CA SER A 256 12.17 43.17 -13.93
C SER A 256 12.54 44.06 -15.12
N GLU A 257 13.56 43.67 -15.88
CA GLU A 257 13.67 43.91 -17.33
C GLU A 257 14.63 42.83 -17.88
N LEU A 258 14.10 41.85 -18.61
CA LEU A 258 13.98 41.84 -20.07
C LEU A 258 15.32 41.56 -20.79
N TYR A 259 15.43 40.30 -21.20
CA TYR A 259 15.97 39.78 -22.47
C TYR A 259 17.19 40.44 -23.12
N ARG A 260 18.14 39.56 -23.48
CA ARG A 260 19.03 39.50 -24.68
C ARG A 260 20.46 39.16 -24.23
N ILE A 261 21.23 38.24 -24.81
CA ILE A 261 21.19 37.55 -26.11
C ILE A 261 22.14 36.33 -26.05
N SER A 262 21.72 35.26 -26.71
CA SER A 262 22.47 34.18 -27.40
C SER A 262 23.73 33.54 -26.78
N GLY A 263 23.69 32.19 -26.80
CA GLY A 263 24.74 31.42 -27.46
C GLY A 263 25.64 30.62 -26.54
N LEU A 264 25.21 29.42 -26.17
CA LEU A 264 26.11 28.32 -25.77
C LEU A 264 25.48 26.93 -25.96
N THR A 265 24.60 26.79 -26.95
CA THR A 265 24.19 25.51 -27.58
C THR A 265 25.33 24.86 -28.40
N ALA A 266 26.58 25.30 -28.23
CA ALA A 266 27.75 24.73 -28.91
C ALA A 266 28.82 24.20 -27.93
N LEU A 267 28.49 24.05 -26.63
CA LEU A 267 29.39 23.40 -25.64
C LEU A 267 28.98 21.96 -25.31
N PHE A 268 27.70 21.60 -25.48
CA PHE A 268 27.19 20.26 -25.14
C PHE A 268 27.37 19.21 -26.26
N GLU A 269 27.57 19.64 -27.52
CA GLU A 269 27.92 18.72 -28.62
C GLU A 269 29.42 18.40 -28.73
N LYS A 270 30.28 19.15 -28.03
CA LYS A 270 31.75 18.98 -28.10
C LYS A 270 32.35 18.07 -27.03
N LEU A 271 31.54 17.57 -26.09
CA LEU A 271 32.02 16.75 -24.96
C LEU A 271 31.79 15.24 -25.13
N GLY A 272 31.20 14.76 -26.23
CA GLY A 272 31.27 13.33 -26.59
C GLY A 272 30.81 12.34 -25.52
N LEU A 273 29.91 12.75 -24.61
CA LEU A 273 29.38 11.91 -23.53
C LEU A 273 28.09 11.21 -23.95
N PHE A 274 28.16 10.47 -25.05
CA PHE A 274 27.36 9.27 -25.25
C PHE A 274 28.31 8.20 -25.76
N SER A 275 28.96 7.50 -24.83
CA SER A 275 29.61 6.23 -25.15
C SER A 275 28.58 5.14 -24.95
N THR A 276 28.18 4.54 -26.06
CA THR A 276 27.50 3.26 -26.16
C THR A 276 28.17 2.22 -25.26
N ALA A 277 27.53 1.84 -24.14
CA ALA A 277 27.88 0.64 -23.42
C ALA A 277 27.16 -0.56 -24.06
N LYS A 278 27.68 -1.02 -25.21
CA LYS A 278 27.53 -2.42 -25.59
C LYS A 278 28.54 -3.20 -24.76
N GLY A 279 28.05 -3.91 -23.76
CA GLY A 279 28.83 -4.77 -22.88
C GLY A 279 27.89 -5.80 -22.25
N SER A 280 27.31 -6.65 -23.10
CA SER A 280 26.67 -7.89 -22.69
C SER A 280 27.66 -8.75 -21.90
N VAL A 281 27.42 -8.92 -20.60
CA VAL A 281 27.96 -10.03 -19.84
C VAL A 281 26.86 -11.07 -19.74
N GLU A 282 26.86 -12.04 -20.66
CA GLU A 282 26.20 -13.31 -20.41
C GLU A 282 27.06 -14.08 -19.41
N LEU A 283 26.53 -14.39 -18.22
CA LEU A 283 26.86 -15.64 -17.53
C LEU A 283 25.60 -16.19 -16.83
N PRO A 284 25.32 -17.49 -16.97
CA PRO A 284 24.20 -18.15 -16.33
C PRO A 284 24.44 -18.20 -14.82
N VAL A 285 23.44 -17.82 -14.03
CA VAL A 285 23.52 -17.97 -12.58
C VAL A 285 23.24 -19.44 -12.24
N ASP A 286 24.31 -20.21 -12.14
CA ASP A 286 24.27 -21.55 -11.57
C ASP A 286 23.80 -21.46 -10.11
N GLY A 287 22.62 -22.03 -9.83
CA GLY A 287 22.00 -22.09 -8.50
C GLY A 287 20.64 -21.42 -8.38
N ILE A 288 20.15 -20.70 -9.40
CA ILE A 288 18.75 -20.26 -9.42
C ILE A 288 17.89 -21.46 -9.81
N VAL A 289 17.19 -22.07 -8.84
CA VAL A 289 16.03 -22.89 -9.17
C VAL A 289 14.94 -21.91 -9.61
N CYS A 290 14.90 -21.62 -10.92
CA CYS A 290 13.89 -20.75 -11.50
C CYS A 290 12.52 -21.28 -11.15
N TRP A 291 11.80 -20.56 -10.28
CA TRP A 291 10.35 -20.64 -10.30
C TRP A 291 9.91 -20.09 -11.67
N PRO A 292 9.28 -20.89 -12.53
CA PRO A 292 8.88 -20.40 -13.85
C PRO A 292 7.95 -19.20 -13.69
N LYS A 293 8.13 -18.17 -14.54
CA LYS A 293 7.18 -17.06 -14.59
C LYS A 293 5.77 -17.64 -14.68
N LYS A 294 4.88 -17.21 -13.79
CA LYS A 294 3.50 -17.71 -13.79
C LYS A 294 2.81 -17.24 -15.07
N GLU A 295 2.12 -18.16 -15.74
CA GLU A 295 1.36 -17.83 -16.94
C GLU A 295 0.31 -16.75 -16.68
N ARG A 296 -0.09 -16.06 -17.75
CA ARG A 296 -1.19 -15.10 -17.70
C ARG A 296 -2.49 -15.84 -17.35
N GLU A 297 -3.24 -15.27 -16.42
CA GLU A 297 -4.54 -15.77 -15.98
C GLU A 297 -5.61 -14.88 -16.59
N GLU A 298 -6.76 -15.46 -16.90
CA GLU A 298 -7.89 -14.67 -17.41
C GLU A 298 -8.32 -13.61 -16.38
N VAL A 299 -8.54 -12.38 -16.86
CA VAL A 299 -8.96 -11.26 -16.02
C VAL A 299 -10.28 -11.61 -15.36
N ILE A 300 -10.23 -11.78 -14.04
CA ILE A 300 -11.36 -12.29 -13.29
C ILE A 300 -12.38 -11.16 -13.11
N SER A 301 -13.55 -11.26 -13.76
CA SER A 301 -14.67 -10.33 -13.57
C SER A 301 -15.32 -10.46 -12.18
N ASP A 302 -15.05 -11.56 -11.46
CA ASP A 302 -15.56 -11.84 -10.12
C ASP A 302 -14.85 -11.02 -9.02
N LYS A 303 -15.59 -10.15 -8.34
CA LYS A 303 -15.12 -9.33 -7.22
C LYS A 303 -14.54 -10.15 -6.05
N SER A 304 -15.07 -11.35 -5.79
CA SER A 304 -14.62 -12.23 -4.70
C SER A 304 -13.29 -12.93 -5.00
N LEU A 305 -12.99 -13.17 -6.28
CA LEU A 305 -11.69 -13.68 -6.76
C LEU A 305 -10.69 -12.54 -7.03
N LYS A 306 -11.16 -11.34 -7.41
CA LYS A 306 -10.31 -10.13 -7.44
C LYS A 306 -9.70 -9.85 -6.06
N ASP A 307 -10.41 -10.14 -4.96
CA ASP A 307 -9.85 -10.03 -3.60
C ASP A 307 -8.70 -11.02 -3.33
N CYS A 308 -8.63 -12.16 -4.05
CA CYS A 308 -7.47 -13.05 -4.01
C CYS A 308 -6.28 -12.48 -4.80
N LEU A 309 -6.53 -11.74 -5.88
CA LEU A 309 -5.49 -11.15 -6.72
C LEU A 309 -4.99 -9.78 -6.22
N LYS A 310 -5.82 -9.01 -5.49
CA LYS A 310 -5.45 -7.69 -4.95
C LYS A 310 -4.18 -7.73 -4.12
N GLU A 311 -3.91 -8.83 -3.43
CA GLU A 311 -2.75 -8.94 -2.56
C GLU A 311 -1.42 -9.13 -3.34
N ARG A 312 -1.49 -9.58 -4.61
CA ARG A 312 -0.33 -9.62 -5.51
C ARG A 312 -0.18 -8.36 -6.38
N MET A 313 -1.17 -7.47 -6.39
CA MET A 313 -1.13 -6.22 -7.17
C MET A 313 -0.77 -5.06 -6.24
N ILE A 314 0.43 -4.50 -6.40
CA ILE A 314 0.89 -3.36 -5.60
C ILE A 314 0.63 -2.08 -6.39
N GLN A 315 -0.25 -1.23 -5.86
CA GLN A 315 -0.62 0.04 -6.49
C GLN A 315 0.51 1.05 -6.30
N VAL A 316 1.05 1.55 -7.41
CA VAL A 316 2.18 2.50 -7.46
C VAL A 316 1.91 3.57 -8.52
N GLY A 317 0.71 4.16 -8.44
CA GLY A 317 0.09 4.93 -9.51
C GLY A 317 -0.73 4.02 -10.44
N CYS A 318 -0.04 3.16 -11.19
CA CYS A 318 -0.68 2.04 -11.88
C CYS A 318 -0.53 0.80 -10.98
N TRP A 319 0.13 -0.27 -11.42
CA TRP A 319 0.40 -1.38 -10.51
C TRP A 319 1.55 -2.29 -10.94
N VAL A 320 2.13 -2.97 -9.96
CA VAL A 320 3.10 -4.05 -10.17
C VAL A 320 2.45 -5.39 -9.84
N ASP A 321 2.48 -6.33 -10.80
CA ASP A 321 2.18 -7.74 -10.54
C ASP A 321 3.41 -8.33 -9.85
N THR A 322 3.34 -8.57 -8.55
CA THR A 322 4.49 -9.07 -7.78
C THR A 322 4.78 -10.55 -8.00
N VAL A 323 3.85 -11.31 -8.58
CA VAL A 323 4.06 -12.72 -8.95
C VAL A 323 4.72 -12.81 -10.32
N ARG A 324 4.26 -12.02 -11.29
CA ARG A 324 4.88 -11.93 -12.63
C ARG A 324 6.11 -11.02 -12.66
N ARG A 325 6.23 -10.14 -11.67
CA ARG A 325 7.30 -9.17 -11.45
C ARG A 325 7.36 -8.10 -12.53
N GLU A 326 6.17 -7.72 -13.01
CA GLU A 326 5.98 -6.87 -14.19
C GLU A 326 5.19 -5.61 -13.82
N TYR A 327 5.59 -4.49 -14.41
CA TYR A 327 4.86 -3.23 -14.33
C TYR A 327 3.69 -3.27 -15.30
N ASN A 328 2.54 -2.81 -14.86
CA ASN A 328 1.33 -2.75 -15.66
C ASN A 328 0.72 -1.35 -15.53
N ASP A 329 0.18 -0.86 -16.64
CA ASP A 329 -0.53 0.42 -16.75
C ASP A 329 -1.83 0.19 -17.50
N ASP A 330 -2.91 0.82 -17.08
CA ASP A 330 -4.23 0.63 -17.66
C ASP A 330 -4.93 1.98 -17.77
N ALA A 331 -5.54 2.24 -18.92
CA ALA A 331 -6.28 3.45 -19.20
C ALA A 331 -7.57 3.17 -19.98
N VAL A 332 -8.67 3.81 -19.58
CA VAL A 332 -9.84 3.97 -20.44
C VAL A 332 -9.60 5.22 -21.26
N ASP A 333 -9.33 5.04 -22.54
CA ASP A 333 -9.03 6.15 -23.44
C ASP A 333 -10.33 6.84 -23.91
N LEU A 334 -11.36 6.05 -24.26
CA LEU A 334 -12.66 6.56 -24.69
C LEU A 334 -13.78 5.60 -24.25
N ALA A 335 -14.97 6.15 -23.97
CA ALA A 335 -16.14 5.36 -23.58
C ALA A 335 -17.40 5.94 -24.19
N VAL A 336 -18.35 5.08 -24.54
CA VAL A 336 -19.63 5.47 -25.11
C VAL A 336 -20.75 4.64 -24.48
N LYS A 337 -21.83 5.31 -24.09
CA LYS A 337 -23.05 4.66 -23.60
C LYS A 337 -23.81 4.01 -24.76
N VAL A 338 -24.21 2.75 -24.55
CA VAL A 338 -25.04 1.98 -25.49
C VAL A 338 -26.14 1.22 -24.75
N PRO A 339 -27.20 0.74 -25.44
CA PRO A 339 -28.23 -0.08 -24.82
C PRO A 339 -27.66 -1.34 -24.15
N GLY A 340 -28.01 -1.55 -22.88
CA GLY A 340 -27.53 -2.67 -22.07
C GLY A 340 -26.07 -2.58 -21.60
N GLY A 341 -25.38 -1.44 -21.78
CA GLY A 341 -24.02 -1.27 -21.24
C GLY A 341 -23.26 -0.02 -21.69
N ARG A 342 -21.95 -0.18 -21.84
CA ARG A 342 -21.00 0.81 -22.37
C ARG A 342 -20.01 0.09 -23.28
N VAL A 343 -19.58 0.77 -24.34
CA VAL A 343 -18.44 0.38 -25.17
C VAL A 343 -17.25 1.22 -24.72
N GLN A 344 -16.10 0.59 -24.52
CA GLN A 344 -14.89 1.29 -24.04
C GLN A 344 -13.69 0.87 -24.86
N VAL A 345 -12.87 1.85 -25.24
CA VAL A 345 -11.50 1.60 -25.69
C VAL A 345 -10.63 1.61 -24.46
N TYR A 346 -10.24 0.40 -24.06
CA TYR A 346 -9.37 0.15 -22.93
C TYR A 346 -7.99 -0.23 -23.45
N ARG A 347 -6.98 0.45 -22.93
CA ARG A 347 -5.58 0.27 -23.27
C ARG A 347 -4.83 -0.22 -22.05
N SER A 348 -4.09 -1.31 -22.20
CA SER A 348 -3.33 -1.96 -21.15
C SER A 348 -1.88 -2.17 -21.56
N TYR A 349 -0.95 -1.87 -20.67
CA TYR A 349 0.46 -2.16 -20.81
C TYR A 349 0.80 -3.40 -20.01
N TYR A 350 1.28 -4.43 -20.70
CA TYR A 350 1.77 -5.66 -20.08
C TYR A 350 2.69 -6.41 -21.05
N ASN A 351 3.47 -7.38 -20.58
CA ASN A 351 4.43 -8.12 -21.43
C ASN A 351 5.33 -7.19 -22.29
N ASN A 352 5.69 -6.02 -21.76
CA ASN A 352 6.49 -4.99 -22.44
C ASN A 352 5.84 -4.39 -23.71
N GLY A 353 4.50 -4.39 -23.80
CA GLY A 353 3.77 -3.83 -24.93
C GLY A 353 2.46 -3.18 -24.51
N TRP A 354 1.99 -2.23 -25.32
CA TRP A 354 0.65 -1.68 -25.22
C TRP A 354 -0.34 -2.51 -26.03
N HIS A 355 -1.50 -2.75 -25.44
CA HIS A 355 -2.56 -3.59 -25.98
C HIS A 355 -3.89 -2.84 -25.90
N TRP A 356 -4.73 -2.97 -26.92
CA TRP A 356 -6.09 -2.40 -26.94
C TRP A 356 -7.13 -3.52 -26.89
N ASP A 357 -7.84 -3.63 -25.77
CA ASP A 357 -8.61 -4.83 -25.40
C ASP A 357 -9.68 -5.29 -26.40
N LEU A 358 -10.32 -4.40 -27.14
CA LEU A 358 -11.33 -4.80 -28.15
C LEU A 358 -10.74 -4.91 -29.56
N ILE A 359 -9.58 -4.32 -29.79
CA ILE A 359 -8.91 -4.30 -31.11
C ILE A 359 -8.04 -5.56 -31.25
N GLU A 360 -7.36 -5.93 -30.17
CA GLU A 360 -6.38 -7.02 -30.14
C GLU A 360 -6.91 -8.32 -29.55
N ASP A 361 -8.15 -8.35 -29.05
CA ASP A 361 -8.79 -9.59 -28.57
C ASP A 361 -9.21 -10.46 -29.76
N ARG A 362 -8.21 -11.11 -30.35
CA ARG A 362 -8.34 -12.17 -31.33
C ARG A 362 -8.02 -13.51 -30.69
N LEU A 363 -8.66 -14.57 -31.18
CA LEU A 363 -8.33 -15.94 -30.82
C LEU A 363 -7.17 -16.44 -31.68
N GLU A 364 -6.04 -16.71 -31.04
CA GLU A 364 -4.95 -17.46 -31.65
C GLU A 364 -5.32 -18.95 -31.68
N ILE A 365 -5.41 -19.53 -32.88
CA ILE A 365 -5.78 -20.94 -33.09
C ILE A 365 -4.51 -21.80 -33.10
N ILE A 366 -4.36 -22.68 -32.10
CA ILE A 366 -3.19 -23.55 -31.97
C ILE A 366 -3.53 -24.93 -32.51
N LYS A 367 -2.85 -25.34 -33.59
CA LYS A 367 -3.05 -26.62 -34.26
C LYS A 367 -1.87 -27.57 -34.06
N ASN A 368 -2.15 -28.87 -34.11
CA ASN A 368 -1.10 -29.90 -34.17
C ASN A 368 -0.63 -30.16 -35.62
N GLU A 369 0.33 -31.08 -35.77
CA GLU A 369 0.89 -31.49 -37.07
C GLU A 369 -0.15 -32.08 -38.04
N CYS A 370 -1.31 -32.51 -37.53
CA CYS A 370 -2.43 -33.05 -38.31
C CYS A 370 -3.49 -31.98 -38.64
N ASP A 371 -3.18 -30.70 -38.47
CA ASP A 371 -4.09 -29.55 -38.67
C ASP A 371 -5.33 -29.56 -37.74
N GLN A 372 -5.29 -30.31 -36.64
CA GLN A 372 -6.36 -30.32 -35.64
C GLN A 372 -6.11 -29.23 -34.61
N ILE A 373 -7.15 -28.44 -34.30
CA ILE A 373 -7.11 -27.46 -33.22
C ILE A 373 -6.92 -28.20 -31.89
N VAL A 374 -5.85 -27.93 -31.16
CA VAL A 374 -5.52 -28.53 -29.87
C VAL A 374 -5.67 -27.56 -28.70
N ALA A 375 -5.59 -26.26 -28.98
CA ALA A 375 -5.84 -25.21 -28.01
C ALA A 375 -6.25 -23.90 -28.72
N LEU A 376 -6.87 -23.00 -27.96
CA LEU A 376 -7.09 -21.62 -28.36
C LEU A 376 -6.34 -20.72 -27.39
N LYS A 377 -5.87 -19.55 -27.83
CA LYS A 377 -5.25 -18.57 -26.94
C LYS A 377 -5.93 -17.20 -27.11
N LYS A 378 -6.38 -16.62 -26.01
CA LYS A 378 -7.12 -15.35 -25.93
C LYS A 378 -6.40 -14.43 -24.96
N ASN A 379 -5.97 -13.24 -25.41
CA ASN A 379 -5.26 -12.24 -24.60
C ASN A 379 -4.10 -12.85 -23.77
N GLY A 380 -3.31 -13.74 -24.40
CA GLY A 380 -2.19 -14.41 -23.71
C GLY A 380 -2.57 -15.64 -22.88
N VAL A 381 -3.86 -15.96 -22.69
CA VAL A 381 -4.35 -17.09 -21.88
C VAL A 381 -4.65 -18.28 -22.78
N VAL A 382 -4.11 -19.45 -22.46
CA VAL A 382 -4.31 -20.69 -23.25
C VAL A 382 -5.50 -21.50 -22.73
N TYR A 383 -6.34 -21.97 -23.66
CA TYR A 383 -7.51 -22.82 -23.45
C TYR A 383 -7.25 -24.15 -24.16
N PRO A 384 -6.69 -25.16 -23.46
CA PRO A 384 -6.54 -26.49 -24.03
C PRO A 384 -7.90 -27.12 -24.35
N ARG A 385 -7.93 -27.92 -25.42
CA ARG A 385 -9.10 -28.70 -25.81
C ARG A 385 -9.42 -29.74 -24.73
N LYS A 386 -10.66 -29.75 -24.27
CA LYS A 386 -11.15 -30.71 -23.26
C LYS A 386 -12.08 -31.75 -23.86
N TYR A 387 -12.99 -31.31 -24.72
CA TYR A 387 -13.93 -32.16 -25.45
C TYR A 387 -13.97 -31.69 -26.92
N GLU A 388 -14.56 -32.52 -27.79
CA GLU A 388 -14.71 -32.29 -29.23
C GLU A 388 -14.71 -30.82 -29.61
N ASP A 389 -15.72 -30.03 -29.22
CA ASP A 389 -15.79 -28.61 -29.57
C ASP A 389 -15.58 -27.65 -28.40
N VAL A 390 -15.01 -28.10 -27.27
CA VAL A 390 -14.92 -27.29 -26.04
C VAL A 390 -13.49 -27.19 -25.54
N PHE A 391 -13.04 -25.95 -25.38
CA PHE A 391 -11.74 -25.54 -24.83
C PHE A 391 -11.96 -24.86 -23.48
N VAL A 392 -11.16 -25.18 -22.46
CA VAL A 392 -11.39 -24.63 -21.11
C VAL A 392 -10.13 -24.10 -20.45
N ASN A 393 -10.30 -23.07 -19.63
CA ASN A 393 -9.31 -22.62 -18.66
C ASN A 393 -10.04 -22.26 -17.36
N GLY A 394 -9.84 -23.05 -16.30
CA GLY A 394 -10.59 -22.89 -15.05
C GLY A 394 -12.11 -22.97 -15.26
N THR A 395 -12.83 -21.88 -14.94
CA THR A 395 -14.29 -21.77 -15.12
C THR A 395 -14.72 -21.21 -16.46
N TYR A 396 -13.76 -20.81 -17.31
CA TYR A 396 -14.02 -20.19 -18.59
C TYR A 396 -13.98 -21.23 -19.71
N GLN A 397 -14.82 -21.03 -20.72
CA GLN A 397 -14.91 -21.94 -21.85
C GLN A 397 -15.00 -21.19 -23.17
N ILE A 398 -14.37 -21.77 -24.19
CA ILE A 398 -14.57 -21.41 -25.59
C ILE A 398 -15.19 -22.63 -26.28
N THR A 399 -16.29 -22.42 -26.97
CA THR A 399 -16.99 -23.45 -27.75
C THR A 399 -16.79 -23.18 -29.23
N GLN A 400 -16.30 -24.17 -29.97
CA GLN A 400 -16.26 -24.13 -31.42
C GLN A 400 -17.67 -24.35 -31.99
N LEU A 401 -18.04 -23.52 -32.95
CA LEU A 401 -19.31 -23.52 -33.67
C LEU A 401 -19.03 -23.77 -35.15
N GLU A 402 -20.08 -24.00 -35.94
CA GLU A 402 -19.95 -24.23 -37.39
C GLU A 402 -19.36 -23.01 -38.12
N ASP A 403 -19.63 -21.81 -37.62
CA ASP A 403 -19.26 -20.52 -38.21
C ASP A 403 -18.22 -19.72 -37.40
N GLY A 404 -17.64 -20.31 -36.34
CA GLY A 404 -16.62 -19.63 -35.54
C GLY A 404 -16.47 -20.17 -34.12
N PHE A 405 -16.23 -19.27 -33.16
CA PHE A 405 -16.01 -19.63 -31.75
C PHE A 405 -16.80 -18.73 -30.81
N ARG A 406 -17.23 -19.28 -29.68
CA ARG A 406 -17.93 -18.54 -28.64
C ARG A 406 -17.25 -18.70 -27.28
N TRP A 407 -16.70 -17.61 -26.78
CA TRP A 407 -16.22 -17.51 -25.40
C TRP A 407 -17.38 -17.14 -24.47
N LYS A 408 -17.42 -17.73 -23.28
CA LYS A 408 -18.35 -17.38 -22.20
C LYS A 408 -17.68 -17.41 -20.83
N ASP A 409 -18.01 -16.45 -19.98
CA ASP A 409 -17.73 -16.52 -18.55
C ASP A 409 -18.93 -17.05 -17.74
N LYS A 410 -18.70 -17.29 -16.45
CA LYS A 410 -19.73 -17.75 -15.51
C LYS A 410 -20.84 -16.73 -15.26
N PHE A 411 -20.61 -15.45 -15.56
CA PHE A 411 -21.58 -14.37 -15.45
C PHE A 411 -22.43 -14.22 -16.72
N GLY A 412 -22.21 -15.07 -17.73
CA GLY A 412 -22.94 -15.05 -18.99
C GLY A 412 -22.55 -13.89 -19.91
N ASN A 413 -21.41 -13.24 -19.64
CA ASN A 413 -20.76 -12.42 -20.66
C ASN A 413 -20.23 -13.35 -21.74
N TRP A 414 -20.28 -12.88 -22.99
CA TRP A 414 -19.88 -13.68 -24.13
C TRP A 414 -19.18 -12.83 -25.17
N LYS A 415 -18.30 -13.50 -25.93
CA LYS A 415 -17.64 -12.97 -27.12
C LYS A 415 -17.80 -14.00 -28.24
N TYR A 416 -18.07 -13.51 -29.44
CA TYR A 416 -18.24 -14.34 -30.63
C TYR A 416 -17.19 -13.96 -31.66
N TYR A 417 -16.48 -14.98 -32.15
CA TYR A 417 -15.36 -14.85 -33.05
C TYR A 417 -15.66 -15.61 -34.34
N ASP A 418 -15.14 -15.15 -35.47
CA ASP A 418 -15.17 -15.89 -36.72
C ASP A 418 -14.21 -17.10 -36.72
N THR A 419 -14.15 -17.82 -37.84
CA THR A 419 -13.26 -18.99 -38.01
C THR A 419 -11.77 -18.64 -38.02
N ASP A 420 -11.42 -17.38 -38.29
CA ASP A 420 -10.05 -16.89 -38.28
C ASP A 420 -9.64 -16.32 -36.91
N GLY A 421 -10.59 -16.25 -35.97
CA GLY A 421 -10.38 -15.79 -34.61
C GLY A 421 -10.62 -14.28 -34.41
N ASN A 422 -11.17 -13.55 -35.38
CA ASN A 422 -11.51 -12.14 -35.21
C ASN A 422 -12.78 -11.98 -34.38
N LEU A 423 -12.77 -11.05 -33.42
CA LEU A 423 -13.91 -10.76 -32.55
C LEU A 423 -15.02 -10.02 -33.33
N LEU A 424 -16.09 -10.69 -33.68
CA LEU A 424 -17.19 -10.07 -34.41
C LEU A 424 -18.17 -9.32 -33.50
N SER A 425 -18.43 -9.84 -32.30
CA SER A 425 -19.36 -9.21 -31.36
C SER A 425 -19.16 -9.68 -29.93
N TYR A 426 -19.66 -8.89 -28.99
CA TYR A 426 -19.68 -9.26 -27.58
C TYR A 426 -20.94 -8.74 -26.90
N GLY A 427 -21.28 -9.38 -25.79
CA GLY A 427 -22.47 -9.03 -25.04
C GLY A 427 -22.55 -9.71 -23.68
N ASN A 428 -23.74 -9.62 -23.11
CA ASN A 428 -24.08 -10.24 -21.84
C ASN A 428 -25.31 -11.15 -22.00
N ARG A 429 -25.89 -11.60 -20.90
CA ARG A 429 -27.07 -12.48 -20.91
C ARG A 429 -28.30 -11.85 -21.59
N ASN A 430 -28.36 -10.52 -21.63
CA ASN A 430 -29.42 -9.73 -22.26
C ASN A 430 -29.10 -9.36 -23.72
N GLY A 431 -28.18 -10.10 -24.35
CA GLY A 431 -27.87 -10.00 -25.77
C GLY A 431 -26.61 -9.19 -26.08
N THR A 432 -26.49 -8.82 -27.35
CA THR A 432 -25.32 -8.12 -27.92
C THR A 432 -25.22 -6.71 -27.36
N ILE A 433 -24.03 -6.33 -26.91
CA ILE A 433 -23.73 -4.94 -26.53
C ILE A 433 -23.20 -4.19 -27.74
N ALA A 434 -22.25 -4.78 -28.45
CA ALA A 434 -21.62 -4.17 -29.61
C ALA A 434 -21.07 -5.20 -30.60
N GLN A 435 -20.87 -4.73 -31.83
CA GLN A 435 -20.33 -5.48 -32.96
C GLN A 435 -19.16 -4.72 -33.57
N LEU A 436 -18.16 -5.46 -34.06
CA LEU A 436 -16.94 -4.90 -34.64
C LEU A 436 -17.00 -5.02 -36.16
N GLY A 437 -16.63 -3.94 -36.84
CA GLY A 437 -16.44 -3.90 -38.28
C GLY A 437 -14.95 -3.90 -38.62
N TYR A 438 -14.58 -4.62 -39.68
CA TYR A 438 -13.22 -4.84 -40.11
C TYR A 438 -12.98 -4.32 -41.53
N ASP A 439 -11.76 -3.88 -41.82
CA ASP A 439 -11.29 -3.66 -43.19
C ASP A 439 -10.80 -4.95 -43.87
N VAL A 440 -10.33 -4.81 -45.12
CA VAL A 440 -9.81 -5.92 -45.92
C VAL A 440 -8.52 -6.54 -45.38
N ASP A 441 -7.80 -5.82 -44.51
CA ASP A 441 -6.56 -6.26 -43.88
C ASP A 441 -6.81 -6.84 -42.47
N GLY A 442 -8.08 -6.92 -42.03
CA GLY A 442 -8.48 -7.49 -40.75
C GLY A 442 -8.28 -6.55 -39.56
N LYS A 443 -8.24 -5.22 -39.78
CA LYS A 443 -8.18 -4.20 -38.72
C LYS A 443 -9.58 -3.73 -38.36
N VAL A 444 -9.83 -3.52 -37.07
CA VAL A 444 -11.12 -3.01 -36.58
C VAL A 444 -11.27 -1.55 -36.98
N THR A 445 -12.19 -1.21 -37.89
CA THR A 445 -12.42 0.18 -38.32
C THR A 445 -13.57 0.87 -37.60
N THR A 446 -14.54 0.10 -37.11
CA THR A 446 -15.75 0.63 -36.47
C THR A 446 -16.25 -0.28 -35.37
N ILE A 447 -16.86 0.29 -34.33
CA ILE A 447 -17.74 -0.46 -33.42
C ILE A 447 -19.15 0.09 -33.56
N THR A 448 -20.11 -0.80 -33.69
CA THR A 448 -21.54 -0.48 -33.72
C THR A 448 -22.23 -0.99 -32.47
N ASP A 449 -23.23 -0.27 -31.99
CA ASP A 449 -24.12 -0.78 -30.94
C ASP A 449 -25.09 -1.85 -31.49
N ARG A 450 -25.90 -2.44 -30.61
CA ARG A 450 -26.89 -3.45 -31.00
C ARG A 450 -27.93 -2.98 -32.03
N ASN A 451 -28.11 -1.67 -32.18
CA ASN A 451 -29.05 -1.07 -33.14
C ASN A 451 -28.37 -0.78 -34.48
N GLY A 452 -27.09 -1.13 -34.64
CA GLY A 452 -26.30 -0.92 -35.85
C GLY A 452 -25.78 0.51 -36.01
N ARG A 453 -25.93 1.38 -35.00
CA ARG A 453 -25.35 2.72 -35.04
C ARG A 453 -23.86 2.63 -34.76
N ILE A 454 -23.05 3.27 -35.61
CA ILE A 454 -21.61 3.41 -35.37
C ILE A 454 -21.39 4.30 -34.15
N VAL A 455 -20.73 3.77 -33.14
CA VAL A 455 -20.44 4.47 -31.88
C VAL A 455 -18.97 4.83 -31.72
N LEU A 456 -18.07 4.11 -32.39
CA LEU A 456 -16.64 4.39 -32.42
C LEU A 456 -16.08 4.15 -33.82
N ASN A 457 -15.17 5.02 -34.25
CA ASN A 457 -14.37 4.88 -35.46
C ASN A 457 -12.89 4.80 -35.10
N PHE A 458 -12.14 3.98 -35.84
CA PHE A 458 -10.72 3.71 -35.64
C PHE A 458 -9.96 4.03 -36.92
N SER A 459 -8.78 4.64 -36.76
CA SER A 459 -7.90 4.95 -37.89
C SER A 459 -6.50 4.43 -37.63
N TYR A 460 -5.86 3.96 -38.68
CA TYR A 460 -4.53 3.37 -38.63
C TYR A 460 -3.56 4.05 -39.59
N ASP A 461 -2.28 4.01 -39.24
CA ASP A 461 -1.14 4.26 -40.12
C ASP A 461 -0.32 2.97 -40.20
N ASP A 462 -0.33 2.33 -41.37
CA ASP A 462 -0.01 0.92 -41.54
C ASP A 462 -0.76 0.07 -40.48
N ASP A 463 -0.06 -0.67 -39.62
CA ASP A 463 -0.65 -1.53 -38.58
C ASP A 463 -0.84 -0.83 -37.23
N ARG A 464 -0.56 0.48 -37.14
CA ARG A 464 -0.58 1.22 -35.87
C ARG A 464 -1.84 2.07 -35.74
N LEU A 465 -2.56 1.92 -34.64
CA LEU A 465 -3.74 2.73 -34.34
C LEU A 465 -3.32 4.18 -34.08
N VAL A 466 -3.77 5.13 -34.89
CA VAL A 466 -3.39 6.55 -34.76
C VAL A 466 -4.45 7.40 -34.08
N PHE A 467 -5.73 7.06 -34.20
CA PHE A 467 -6.77 7.66 -33.38
C PHE A 467 -8.01 6.79 -33.26
N VAL A 468 -8.77 7.05 -32.19
CA VAL A 468 -10.16 6.60 -32.01
C VAL A 468 -11.03 7.82 -31.80
N GLU A 469 -12.21 7.81 -32.41
CA GLU A 469 -13.19 8.89 -32.31
C GLU A 469 -14.59 8.32 -32.02
N ASP A 470 -15.33 8.94 -31.09
CA ASP A 470 -16.73 8.61 -30.84
C ASP A 470 -17.67 9.33 -31.83
N TYR A 471 -18.97 9.04 -31.74
CA TYR A 471 -19.96 9.65 -32.63
C TYR A 471 -20.21 11.15 -32.36
N ASP A 472 -19.75 11.68 -31.22
CA ASP A 472 -19.79 13.11 -30.86
C ASP A 472 -18.48 13.83 -31.23
N HIS A 473 -17.57 13.15 -31.93
CA HIS A 473 -16.26 13.63 -32.37
C HIS A 473 -15.25 13.92 -31.25
N HIS A 474 -15.43 13.30 -30.08
CA HIS A 474 -14.37 13.23 -29.09
C HIS A 474 -13.30 12.24 -29.54
N ARG A 475 -12.05 12.70 -29.59
CA ARG A 475 -10.95 11.95 -30.23
C ARG A 475 -9.78 11.73 -29.28
N VAL A 476 -9.28 10.50 -29.24
CA VAL A 476 -7.99 10.15 -28.64
C VAL A 476 -7.00 9.88 -29.75
N THR A 477 -5.80 10.47 -29.70
CA THR A 477 -4.76 10.25 -30.70
C THR A 477 -3.52 9.59 -30.11
N TYR A 478 -2.87 8.74 -30.89
CA TYR A 478 -1.70 7.95 -30.52
C TYR A 478 -0.54 8.28 -31.46
N GLU A 479 0.63 8.51 -30.89
CA GLU A 479 1.88 8.71 -31.65
C GLU A 479 2.94 7.74 -31.16
N TYR A 480 3.78 7.26 -32.08
CA TYR A 480 4.75 6.19 -31.84
C TYR A 480 6.18 6.65 -32.13
N THR A 481 7.15 6.03 -31.47
CA THR A 481 8.57 6.19 -31.80
C THR A 481 8.89 5.57 -33.17
N ALA A 482 10.09 5.82 -33.70
CA ALA A 482 10.56 5.21 -34.94
C ALA A 482 10.65 3.67 -34.84
N GLU A 483 10.90 3.15 -33.63
CA GLU A 483 10.95 1.73 -33.30
C GLU A 483 9.57 1.09 -33.09
N GLY A 484 8.49 1.89 -33.11
CA GLY A 484 7.11 1.41 -33.01
C GLY A 484 6.52 1.37 -31.59
N TYR A 485 7.21 1.90 -30.58
CA TYR A 485 6.66 2.00 -29.22
C TYR A 485 5.73 3.20 -29.08
N LEU A 486 4.63 3.05 -28.32
CA LEU A 486 3.69 4.15 -28.10
C LEU A 486 4.35 5.28 -27.30
N GLN A 487 4.61 6.42 -27.92
CA GLN A 487 5.33 7.53 -27.31
C GLN A 487 4.38 8.51 -26.63
N LYS A 488 3.20 8.74 -27.20
CA LYS A 488 2.32 9.82 -26.78
C LYS A 488 0.86 9.47 -27.00
N VAL A 489 0.02 9.85 -26.03
CA VAL A 489 -1.44 9.75 -26.10
C VAL A 489 -2.02 11.13 -25.80
N THR A 490 -2.84 11.64 -26.70
CA THR A 490 -3.56 12.91 -26.49
C THR A 490 -5.03 12.60 -26.29
N ASN A 491 -5.58 12.99 -25.13
CA ASN A 491 -6.98 12.79 -24.80
C ASN A 491 -7.89 13.81 -25.53
N PRO A 492 -9.23 13.68 -25.46
CA PRO A 492 -10.14 14.55 -26.20
C PRO A 492 -10.12 16.03 -25.76
N GLU A 493 -9.64 16.33 -24.54
CA GLU A 493 -9.39 17.71 -24.05
C GLU A 493 -8.02 18.27 -24.46
N GLY A 494 -7.22 17.51 -25.23
CA GLY A 494 -5.87 17.91 -25.63
C GLY A 494 -4.79 17.65 -24.58
N GLY A 495 -5.14 17.03 -23.45
CA GLY A 495 -4.20 16.60 -22.43
C GLY A 495 -3.30 15.48 -22.93
N VAL A 496 -1.99 15.60 -22.72
CA VAL A 496 -0.97 14.71 -23.29
C VAL A 496 -0.37 13.81 -22.21
N THR A 497 -0.35 12.50 -22.44
CA THR A 497 0.47 11.55 -21.68
C THR A 497 1.63 11.07 -22.55
N THR A 498 2.87 11.09 -22.05
CA THR A 498 4.04 10.60 -22.78
C THR A 498 4.68 9.39 -22.10
N TYR A 499 5.36 8.56 -22.88
CA TYR A 499 6.04 7.35 -22.43
C TYR A 499 7.45 7.27 -23.01
N SER A 500 8.40 6.81 -22.18
CA SER A 500 9.78 6.51 -22.58
C SER A 500 10.12 5.05 -22.31
N TYR A 501 11.01 4.49 -23.11
CA TYR A 501 11.36 3.07 -23.09
C TYR A 501 12.86 2.85 -23.00
N ASP A 502 13.26 1.71 -22.42
CA ASP A 502 14.63 1.21 -22.53
C ASP A 502 14.86 0.42 -23.83
N SER A 503 16.08 -0.12 -24.00
CA SER A 503 16.45 -0.90 -25.19
C SER A 503 15.71 -2.24 -25.33
N GLU A 504 15.05 -2.72 -24.28
CA GLU A 504 14.24 -3.94 -24.28
C GLU A 504 12.74 -3.64 -24.48
N GLY A 505 12.39 -2.37 -24.73
CA GLY A 505 10.99 -1.95 -24.94
C GLY A 505 10.19 -1.82 -23.65
N ARG A 506 10.84 -1.78 -22.48
CA ARG A 506 10.15 -1.61 -21.19
C ARG A 506 9.94 -0.13 -20.88
N THR A 507 8.76 0.25 -20.40
CA THR A 507 8.48 1.63 -19.95
C THR A 507 9.38 2.03 -18.78
N ILE A 508 10.15 3.11 -18.93
CA ILE A 508 11.03 3.66 -17.89
C ILE A 508 10.56 5.03 -17.37
N ALA A 509 9.70 5.73 -18.12
CA ALA A 509 9.08 6.96 -17.67
C ALA A 509 7.68 7.11 -18.27
N LYS A 510 6.76 7.67 -17.48
CA LYS A 510 5.44 8.14 -17.87
C LYS A 510 5.27 9.57 -17.40
N GLU A 511 4.89 10.47 -18.29
CA GLU A 511 4.48 11.84 -17.96
C GLU A 511 2.98 11.96 -18.17
N ASP A 512 2.23 12.44 -17.18
CA ASP A 512 0.79 12.67 -17.32
C ASP A 512 0.47 14.08 -17.86
N PRO A 513 -0.81 14.40 -18.15
CA PRO A 513 -1.16 15.70 -18.70
C PRO A 513 -0.95 16.90 -17.77
N ALA A 514 -0.65 16.66 -16.49
CA ALA A 514 -0.24 17.72 -15.54
C ALA A 514 1.30 17.92 -15.52
N GLY A 515 2.06 17.18 -16.32
CA GLY A 515 3.52 17.24 -16.38
C GLY A 515 4.21 16.46 -15.26
N ARG A 516 3.50 15.52 -14.62
CA ARG A 516 4.03 14.74 -13.50
C ARG A 516 4.64 13.45 -14.01
N PHE A 517 5.81 13.10 -13.49
CA PHE A 517 6.57 11.94 -13.93
C PHE A 517 6.47 10.76 -12.96
N THR A 518 6.27 9.57 -13.52
CA THR A 518 6.48 8.28 -12.87
C THR A 518 7.61 7.54 -13.58
N TYR A 519 8.65 7.17 -12.84
CA TYR A 519 9.80 6.42 -13.34
C TYR A 519 9.74 4.97 -12.89
N SER A 520 9.99 4.05 -13.81
CA SER A 520 10.09 2.62 -13.51
C SER A 520 11.51 2.14 -13.81
N ALA A 521 12.10 1.38 -12.89
CA ALA A 521 13.40 0.76 -13.08
C ALA A 521 13.31 -0.75 -12.95
N TYR A 522 14.20 -1.45 -13.65
CA TYR A 522 14.24 -2.91 -13.73
C TYR A 522 15.60 -3.44 -13.26
N ASP A 523 15.63 -4.66 -12.73
CA ASP A 523 16.86 -5.39 -12.43
C ASP A 523 17.43 -6.08 -13.68
N GLU A 524 18.59 -6.73 -13.56
CA GLU A 524 19.26 -7.45 -14.66
C GLU A 524 18.44 -8.65 -15.19
N SER A 525 17.48 -9.15 -14.40
CA SER A 525 16.53 -10.20 -14.83
C SER A 525 15.28 -9.62 -15.49
N GLY A 526 15.19 -8.30 -15.61
CA GLY A 526 14.07 -7.56 -16.18
C GLY A 526 12.85 -7.46 -15.28
N TYR A 527 13.00 -7.69 -13.98
CA TYR A 527 11.93 -7.53 -13.01
C TYR A 527 11.88 -6.11 -12.47
N VAL A 528 10.67 -5.61 -12.17
CA VAL A 528 10.49 -4.25 -11.64
C VAL A 528 11.21 -4.11 -10.30
N ARG A 529 12.19 -3.19 -10.22
CA ARG A 529 12.98 -2.89 -9.03
C ARG A 529 12.45 -1.68 -8.27
N SER A 530 11.92 -0.67 -8.96
CA SER A 530 11.34 0.51 -8.31
C SER A 530 10.34 1.22 -9.22
N VAL A 531 9.36 1.87 -8.60
CA VAL A 531 8.45 2.82 -9.25
C VAL A 531 8.40 4.08 -8.38
N VAL A 532 8.91 5.19 -8.91
CA VAL A 532 9.16 6.43 -8.15
C VAL A 532 8.74 7.69 -8.91
N ASP A 533 8.52 8.79 -8.20
CA ASP A 533 8.36 10.12 -8.78
C ASP A 533 9.72 10.73 -9.23
N LYS A 534 9.69 11.97 -9.72
CA LYS A 534 10.88 12.73 -10.13
C LYS A 534 11.89 13.00 -9.01
N ASP A 535 11.46 12.97 -7.77
CA ASP A 535 12.30 13.22 -6.60
C ASP A 535 12.85 11.89 -6.01
N GLY A 536 12.54 10.76 -6.66
CA GLY A 536 12.98 9.42 -6.24
C GLY A 536 12.13 8.82 -5.12
N ASN A 537 10.98 9.42 -4.82
CA ASN A 537 10.06 8.92 -3.82
C ASN A 537 9.12 7.86 -4.44
N GLY A 538 9.07 6.67 -3.87
CA GLY A 538 8.10 5.66 -4.28
C GLY A 538 8.37 4.30 -3.64
N ASP A 539 7.96 3.25 -4.35
CA ASP A 539 8.05 1.87 -3.88
C ASP A 539 9.21 1.13 -4.53
N PHE A 540 9.91 0.32 -3.74
CA PHE A 540 11.05 -0.49 -4.15
C PHE A 540 10.77 -1.97 -3.92
N PHE A 541 11.21 -2.81 -4.82
CA PHE A 541 10.89 -4.24 -4.88
C PHE A 541 12.17 -5.08 -4.89
N GLU A 542 12.24 -6.03 -3.98
CA GLU A 542 13.32 -7.03 -3.91
C GLU A 542 12.69 -8.43 -3.94
N TYR A 543 13.17 -9.25 -4.87
CA TYR A 543 12.61 -10.57 -5.14
C TYR A 543 13.54 -11.67 -4.67
N SER A 544 13.00 -12.69 -4.00
CA SER A 544 13.80 -13.81 -3.50
C SER A 544 12.99 -15.10 -3.42
N TYR A 545 13.70 -16.22 -3.26
CA TYR A 545 13.13 -17.56 -3.28
C TYR A 545 13.74 -18.43 -2.18
N ASP A 546 12.88 -18.98 -1.32
CA ASP A 546 13.23 -19.98 -0.32
C ASP A 546 13.19 -21.37 -0.96
N GLU A 547 14.37 -21.89 -1.29
CA GLU A 547 14.51 -23.18 -1.96
C GLU A 547 14.05 -24.37 -1.11
N TYR A 548 14.13 -24.27 0.22
CA TYR A 548 13.72 -25.30 1.16
C TYR A 548 12.20 -25.40 1.24
N ARG A 549 11.51 -24.26 1.34
CA ARG A 549 10.04 -24.20 1.40
C ARG A 549 9.39 -24.23 0.03
N LYS A 550 10.16 -24.05 -1.05
CA LYS A 550 9.65 -23.81 -2.41
C LYS A 550 8.67 -22.64 -2.42
N GLN A 551 9.05 -21.56 -1.73
CA GLN A 551 8.23 -20.36 -1.56
C GLN A 551 8.95 -19.16 -2.14
N TYR A 552 8.25 -18.39 -2.95
CA TYR A 552 8.73 -17.11 -3.45
C TYR A 552 8.28 -16.00 -2.48
N TYR A 553 9.08 -14.94 -2.36
CA TYR A 553 8.60 -13.73 -1.70
C TYR A 553 9.13 -12.47 -2.38
N VAL A 554 8.36 -11.40 -2.23
CA VAL A 554 8.78 -10.04 -2.54
C VAL A 554 8.88 -9.26 -1.25
N ARG A 555 9.96 -8.50 -1.09
CA ARG A 555 10.10 -7.48 -0.05
C ARG A 555 9.91 -6.12 -0.71
N ILE A 556 8.97 -5.36 -0.20
CA ILE A 556 8.53 -4.07 -0.74
C ILE A 556 8.84 -3.01 0.29
N LYS A 557 9.73 -2.07 -0.03
CA LYS A 557 9.90 -0.85 0.74
C LYS A 557 8.99 0.20 0.15
N THR A 558 7.91 0.50 0.84
CA THR A 558 6.93 1.48 0.38
C THR A 558 7.43 2.91 0.58
N LEU A 559 6.78 3.85 -0.09
CA LEU A 559 6.96 5.29 0.07
C LEU A 559 6.90 5.78 1.53
N SER A 560 6.12 5.13 2.39
CA SER A 560 6.03 5.49 3.82
C SER A 560 7.22 5.03 4.66
N GLY A 561 8.18 4.31 4.06
CA GLY A 561 9.27 3.62 4.76
C GLY A 561 8.88 2.24 5.32
N LYS A 562 7.61 1.84 5.18
CA LYS A 562 7.12 0.53 5.62
C LYS A 562 7.72 -0.58 4.77
N ILE A 563 8.20 -1.63 5.42
CA ILE A 563 8.70 -2.85 4.78
C ILE A 563 7.58 -3.88 4.78
N LYS A 564 7.09 -4.26 3.61
CA LYS A 564 6.06 -5.27 3.43
C LYS A 564 6.66 -6.48 2.72
N GLU A 565 6.56 -7.67 3.30
CA GLU A 565 6.95 -8.91 2.63
C GLU A 565 5.70 -9.70 2.26
N VAL A 566 5.59 -10.09 1.00
CA VAL A 566 4.50 -10.94 0.51
C VAL A 566 5.08 -12.27 0.07
N TRP A 567 4.64 -13.34 0.71
CA TRP A 567 5.09 -14.70 0.46
C TRP A 567 4.02 -15.47 -0.28
N TYR A 568 4.44 -16.24 -1.27
CA TYR A 568 3.55 -17.01 -2.13
C TYR A 568 3.77 -18.51 -1.95
N ASP A 569 2.69 -19.27 -2.10
CA ASP A 569 2.79 -20.73 -2.19
C ASP A 569 3.19 -21.19 -3.59
N ARG A 570 3.20 -22.52 -3.78
CA ARG A 570 3.56 -23.16 -5.05
C ARG A 570 2.55 -22.92 -6.18
N ASP A 571 1.39 -22.37 -5.89
CA ASP A 571 0.43 -22.00 -6.92
C ASP A 571 0.55 -20.51 -7.26
N GLY A 572 1.45 -19.76 -6.60
CA GLY A 572 1.53 -18.31 -6.70
C GLY A 572 0.39 -17.58 -5.98
N ASP A 573 -0.35 -18.27 -5.11
CA ASP A 573 -1.35 -17.67 -4.21
C ASP A 573 -0.62 -17.09 -2.99
N VAL A 574 -1.12 -15.97 -2.44
CA VAL A 574 -0.52 -15.35 -1.24
C VAL A 574 -0.68 -16.27 -0.03
N ALA A 575 0.44 -16.70 0.54
CA ALA A 575 0.52 -17.59 1.70
C ALA A 575 0.73 -16.81 3.02
N ARG A 576 1.51 -15.74 2.99
CA ARG A 576 1.82 -14.92 4.17
C ARG A 576 2.08 -13.47 3.77
N ILE A 577 1.68 -12.53 4.62
CA ILE A 577 2.06 -11.12 4.50
C ILE A 577 2.69 -10.70 5.82
N ASP A 578 3.91 -10.22 5.75
CA ASP A 578 4.63 -9.62 6.87
C ASP A 578 4.76 -8.11 6.65
N VAL A 579 4.69 -7.36 7.74
CA VAL A 579 4.86 -5.91 7.75
C VAL A 579 5.82 -5.57 8.89
N ASN A 580 6.91 -4.87 8.57
CA ASN A 580 7.95 -4.48 9.51
C ASN A 580 8.45 -5.67 10.37
N GLY A 581 8.54 -6.87 9.75
CA GLY A 581 8.96 -8.11 10.38
C GLY A 581 7.86 -8.88 11.13
N LYS A 582 6.65 -8.32 11.28
CA LYS A 582 5.52 -8.98 11.93
C LYS A 582 4.57 -9.61 10.90
N THR A 583 4.23 -10.89 11.07
CA THR A 583 3.19 -11.53 10.24
C THR A 583 1.83 -10.95 10.57
N ILE A 584 1.24 -10.24 9.61
CA ILE A 584 -0.09 -9.65 9.75
C ILE A 584 -1.20 -10.54 9.18
N LYS A 585 -0.81 -11.47 8.31
CA LYS A 585 -1.75 -12.37 7.65
C LYS A 585 -1.09 -13.68 7.28
N ARG A 586 -1.78 -14.77 7.54
CA ARG A 586 -1.40 -16.11 7.06
C ARG A 586 -2.60 -16.79 6.39
N LYS A 587 -2.36 -17.39 5.23
CA LYS A 587 -3.33 -18.17 4.47
C LYS A 587 -2.78 -19.57 4.25
N VAL A 588 -3.65 -20.56 4.42
CA VAL A 588 -3.33 -21.95 4.07
C VAL A 588 -4.45 -22.50 3.20
N LYS A 589 -4.07 -22.96 2.00
CA LYS A 589 -4.93 -23.68 1.07
C LYS A 589 -4.77 -25.18 1.31
N ILE A 590 -5.88 -25.88 1.46
CA ILE A 590 -5.90 -27.34 1.56
C ILE A 590 -6.52 -27.83 0.25
N GLY A 591 -5.68 -28.36 -0.65
CA GLY A 591 -6.09 -28.88 -1.96
C GLY A 591 -6.33 -30.40 -1.94
N PHE A 592 -7.14 -30.89 -2.89
CA PHE A 592 -7.25 -32.32 -3.19
C PHE A 592 -6.00 -32.81 -3.92
N PRO A 593 -5.55 -34.07 -3.69
CA PRO A 593 -4.62 -34.71 -4.61
C PRO A 593 -5.33 -34.91 -5.96
N GLN A 594 -4.79 -34.29 -7.02
CA GLN A 594 -5.21 -34.56 -8.38
C GLN A 594 -4.84 -36.01 -8.72
N SER A 595 -5.77 -36.71 -9.38
CA SER A 595 -5.62 -38.07 -9.88
C SER A 595 -4.31 -38.26 -10.65
N GLY A 596 -3.49 -39.21 -10.21
CA GLY A 596 -2.47 -39.84 -11.04
C GLY A 596 -1.16 -39.07 -11.24
N ALA A 597 -0.51 -38.60 -10.17
CA ALA A 597 0.95 -38.49 -10.14
C ALA A 597 1.43 -38.50 -8.67
N GLU A 598 2.60 -39.09 -8.48
CA GLU A 598 3.18 -39.60 -7.23
C GLU A 598 2.93 -38.80 -5.93
N SER A 599 2.60 -39.57 -4.90
CA SER A 599 2.50 -39.17 -3.51
C SER A 599 3.79 -38.50 -3.00
N ILE A 600 3.74 -37.21 -2.69
CA ILE A 600 4.67 -36.62 -1.73
C ILE A 600 3.95 -36.54 -0.39
N SER A 601 4.38 -37.42 0.52
CA SER A 601 4.11 -37.33 1.96
C SER A 601 4.46 -35.94 2.46
N LEU A 602 3.45 -35.14 2.81
CA LEU A 602 3.62 -33.91 3.60
C LEU A 602 3.76 -34.29 5.07
N THR A 603 4.91 -34.87 5.41
CA THR A 603 5.45 -34.82 6.76
C THR A 603 6.25 -33.54 6.90
N CYS A 604 5.66 -32.54 7.53
CA CYS A 604 6.40 -31.48 8.22
C CYS A 604 5.70 -31.22 9.55
N LEU A 605 5.88 -32.17 10.47
CA LEU A 605 5.98 -31.87 11.89
C LEU A 605 7.42 -31.40 12.12
N ASN A 606 7.59 -30.13 12.48
CA ASN A 606 8.40 -29.85 13.65
C ASN A 606 7.73 -28.74 14.47
N THR A 607 7.51 -29.08 15.72
CA THR A 607 6.79 -28.36 16.77
C THR A 607 7.57 -27.16 17.29
N GLN A 608 6.94 -25.99 17.30
CA GLN A 608 6.78 -25.18 18.51
C GLN A 608 5.65 -24.18 18.28
N TYR A 609 4.80 -24.02 19.30
CA TYR A 609 3.48 -23.35 19.32
C TYR A 609 2.31 -24.22 18.87
N GLY A 610 1.55 -24.66 19.89
CA GLY A 610 0.45 -25.58 19.77
C GLY A 610 -0.78 -24.96 19.11
N SER A 611 -1.33 -25.69 18.15
CA SER A 611 -2.75 -25.96 18.02
C SER A 611 -2.93 -27.08 16.98
N THR A 612 -3.69 -28.08 17.36
CA THR A 612 -3.97 -29.30 16.59
C THR A 612 -4.77 -28.99 15.31
N PRO A 613 -4.38 -29.51 14.13
CA PRO A 613 -5.24 -29.46 12.96
C PRO A 613 -6.31 -30.56 13.07
N VAL A 614 -7.56 -30.15 13.27
CA VAL A 614 -8.72 -31.04 13.08
C VAL A 614 -8.80 -31.41 11.59
N VAL A 615 -8.66 -32.70 11.33
CA VAL A 615 -9.01 -33.37 10.07
C VAL A 615 -10.51 -33.68 10.10
N SER A 616 -11.22 -33.41 9.01
CA SER A 616 -12.48 -34.12 8.76
C SER A 616 -12.64 -34.41 7.27
N SER A 617 -13.26 -35.56 7.03
CA SER A 617 -13.27 -36.40 5.84
C SER A 617 -14.27 -36.00 4.76
N GLU A 618 -13.99 -36.50 3.56
CA GLU A 618 -14.86 -36.73 2.40
C GLU A 618 -16.28 -36.14 2.42
N GLN A 619 -16.45 -35.03 1.70
CA GLN A 619 -17.49 -34.91 0.67
C GLN A 619 -16.90 -34.15 -0.54
N SER A 620 -16.95 -34.84 -1.69
CA SER A 620 -16.58 -34.41 -3.04
C SER A 620 -16.51 -32.89 -3.30
N GLY A 621 -15.31 -32.38 -3.62
CA GLY A 621 -15.17 -31.13 -4.41
C GLY A 621 -15.17 -29.79 -3.66
N VAL A 622 -15.09 -29.77 -2.33
CA VAL A 622 -15.08 -28.54 -1.53
C VAL A 622 -13.66 -27.96 -1.35
N ARG A 623 -13.38 -26.73 -1.81
CA ARG A 623 -12.14 -26.00 -1.49
C ARG A 623 -12.30 -25.27 -0.16
N ILE A 624 -11.32 -25.36 0.74
CA ILE A 624 -11.34 -24.68 2.04
C ILE A 624 -10.18 -23.70 2.13
N VAL A 625 -10.47 -22.45 2.50
CA VAL A 625 -9.46 -21.42 2.76
C VAL A 625 -9.54 -21.03 4.23
N LYS A 626 -8.44 -21.27 4.96
CA LYS A 626 -8.28 -20.84 6.35
C LYS A 626 -7.40 -19.60 6.39
N THR A 627 -7.90 -18.55 7.03
CA THR A 627 -7.19 -17.28 7.22
C THR A 627 -7.05 -16.99 8.70
N TRP A 628 -5.83 -16.69 9.12
CA TRP A 628 -5.52 -16.22 10.47
C TRP A 628 -5.12 -14.74 10.41
N ASP A 629 -5.65 -13.97 11.34
CA ASP A 629 -5.17 -12.61 11.61
C ASP A 629 -3.97 -12.63 12.58
N GLU A 630 -3.50 -11.44 12.96
CA GLU A 630 -2.38 -11.23 13.89
C GLU A 630 -2.58 -11.87 15.27
N LYS A 631 -3.83 -12.09 15.67
CA LYS A 631 -4.19 -12.69 16.97
C LYS A 631 -4.49 -14.17 16.87
N ASN A 632 -4.18 -14.77 15.71
CA ASN A 632 -4.48 -16.16 15.41
C ASN A 632 -5.99 -16.47 15.41
N ASN A 633 -6.86 -15.46 15.24
CA ASN A 633 -8.28 -15.68 15.06
C ASN A 633 -8.54 -16.31 13.69
N LEU A 634 -9.28 -17.41 13.67
CA LEU A 634 -9.49 -18.19 12.46
C LEU A 634 -10.80 -17.80 11.76
N THR A 635 -10.70 -17.36 10.52
CA THR A 635 -11.85 -17.32 9.59
C THR A 635 -11.71 -18.47 8.58
N VAL A 636 -12.77 -19.25 8.41
CA VAL A 636 -12.81 -20.37 7.46
C VAL A 636 -13.82 -20.08 6.35
N LYS A 637 -13.38 -20.16 5.10
CA LYS A 637 -14.24 -20.07 3.92
C LYS A 637 -14.31 -21.41 3.21
N TYR A 638 -15.51 -21.82 2.83
CA TYR A 638 -15.79 -23.04 2.08
C TYR A 638 -16.26 -22.66 0.69
N PHE A 639 -15.79 -23.40 -0.30
CA PHE A 639 -16.15 -23.19 -1.69
C PHE A 639 -16.57 -24.51 -2.34
N ASP A 640 -17.49 -24.46 -3.30
CA ASP A 640 -17.81 -25.62 -4.14
C ASP A 640 -16.75 -25.87 -5.23
N ASN A 641 -17.00 -26.85 -6.09
CA ASN A 641 -16.11 -27.23 -7.19
C ASN A 641 -16.04 -26.19 -8.32
N ARG A 642 -16.94 -25.21 -8.35
CA ARG A 642 -16.97 -24.06 -9.27
C ARG A 642 -16.38 -22.79 -8.62
N LEU A 643 -15.78 -22.93 -7.44
CA LEU A 643 -15.16 -21.87 -6.64
C LEU A 643 -16.14 -20.83 -6.10
N ASN A 644 -17.40 -21.21 -5.87
CA ASN A 644 -18.38 -20.33 -5.24
C ASN A 644 -18.31 -20.43 -3.74
N LEU A 645 -18.39 -19.30 -3.06
CA LEU A 645 -18.32 -19.23 -1.61
C LEU A 645 -19.60 -19.78 -0.99
N THR A 646 -19.59 -21.03 -0.49
CA THR A 646 -20.78 -21.68 0.07
C THR A 646 -20.96 -21.44 1.57
N LYS A 647 -19.88 -21.13 2.29
CA LYS A 647 -19.96 -20.84 3.74
C LYS A 647 -18.79 -19.99 4.22
N ILE A 648 -19.05 -19.07 5.15
CA ILE A 648 -18.03 -18.36 5.94
C ILE A 648 -18.27 -18.67 7.40
N VAL A 649 -17.24 -19.07 8.14
CA VAL A 649 -17.27 -19.22 9.60
C VAL A 649 -16.28 -18.23 10.21
N TYR A 650 -16.78 -17.39 11.09
CA TYR A 650 -15.99 -16.39 11.82
C TYR A 650 -15.40 -16.96 13.12
N PRO A 651 -14.45 -16.26 13.75
CA PRO A 651 -13.80 -16.72 14.99
C PRO A 651 -14.76 -16.98 16.17
N ASP A 652 -15.86 -16.25 16.24
CA ASP A 652 -16.92 -16.41 17.25
C ASP A 652 -17.87 -17.60 16.96
N GLY A 653 -17.62 -18.35 15.87
CA GLY A 653 -18.44 -19.46 15.41
C GLY A 653 -19.67 -19.03 14.60
N SER A 654 -19.96 -17.74 14.51
CA SER A 654 -21.02 -17.20 13.68
C SER A 654 -20.73 -17.51 12.20
N SER A 655 -21.78 -17.73 11.39
CA SER A 655 -21.56 -18.18 10.01
C SER A 655 -22.59 -17.66 9.01
N TYR A 656 -22.13 -17.35 7.80
CA TYR A 656 -22.99 -17.20 6.64
C TYR A 656 -22.99 -18.47 5.80
N GLN A 657 -24.12 -18.81 5.18
CA GLN A 657 -24.23 -19.87 4.19
C GLN A 657 -24.83 -19.33 2.89
N PHE A 658 -24.41 -19.91 1.76
CA PHE A 658 -24.80 -19.48 0.43
C PHE A 658 -25.08 -20.72 -0.43
N GLU A 659 -26.16 -20.67 -1.20
CA GLU A 659 -26.50 -21.68 -2.19
C GLU A 659 -26.62 -21.02 -3.57
N TYR A 660 -26.08 -21.67 -4.60
CA TYR A 660 -26.05 -21.17 -5.96
C TYR A 660 -26.76 -22.16 -6.88
N GLU A 661 -27.42 -21.65 -7.93
CA GLU A 661 -27.98 -22.55 -8.95
C GLU A 661 -26.87 -23.13 -9.86
N PRO A 662 -27.05 -24.37 -10.36
CA PRO A 662 -25.97 -25.14 -10.97
C PRO A 662 -25.59 -24.74 -12.39
N VAL A 663 -26.37 -23.89 -13.07
CA VAL A 663 -26.15 -23.53 -14.48
C VAL A 663 -25.36 -22.23 -14.58
N TYR A 664 -25.92 -21.13 -14.08
CA TYR A 664 -25.40 -19.76 -14.29
C TYR A 664 -24.73 -19.16 -13.05
N ASN A 665 -24.59 -19.96 -12.01
CA ASN A 665 -23.92 -19.58 -10.79
C ASN A 665 -24.55 -18.38 -10.04
N ASN A 666 -25.86 -18.19 -10.17
CA ASN A 666 -26.59 -17.14 -9.46
C ASN A 666 -26.85 -17.57 -8.01
N LEU A 667 -26.69 -16.65 -7.06
CA LEU A 667 -26.97 -16.88 -5.65
C LEU A 667 -28.48 -17.04 -5.46
N ILE A 668 -28.97 -18.23 -5.12
CA ILE A 668 -30.41 -18.48 -4.92
C ILE A 668 -30.84 -18.39 -3.46
N LYS A 669 -29.90 -18.52 -2.51
CA LYS A 669 -30.20 -18.43 -1.08
C LYS A 669 -28.98 -17.99 -0.28
N LYS A 670 -29.21 -17.10 0.68
CA LYS A 670 -28.24 -16.65 1.67
C LYS A 670 -28.84 -16.83 3.06
N ILE A 671 -28.08 -17.42 3.98
CA ILE A 671 -28.44 -17.53 5.40
C ILE A 671 -27.44 -16.72 6.21
N ASP A 672 -27.94 -15.83 7.05
CA ASP A 672 -27.12 -15.02 7.94
C ASP A 672 -26.74 -15.77 9.24
N PRO A 673 -25.90 -15.18 10.11
CA PRO A 673 -25.53 -15.80 11.38
C PRO A 673 -26.67 -16.08 12.36
N MET A 674 -27.82 -15.42 12.19
CA MET A 674 -29.02 -15.67 13.00
C MET A 674 -29.87 -16.82 12.44
N GLY A 675 -29.46 -17.43 11.32
CA GLY A 675 -30.21 -18.47 10.64
C GLY A 675 -31.34 -17.93 9.76
N VAL A 676 -31.42 -16.61 9.57
CA VAL A 676 -32.47 -15.96 8.78
C VAL A 676 -32.09 -16.03 7.30
N ALA A 677 -33.02 -16.52 6.48
CA ALA A 677 -32.80 -16.73 5.05
C ALA A 677 -33.23 -15.52 4.21
N THR A 678 -32.47 -15.26 3.15
CA THR A 678 -32.86 -14.43 2.01
C THR A 678 -32.85 -15.30 0.75
N LEU A 679 -33.95 -15.32 0.00
CA LEU A 679 -34.11 -16.11 -1.23
C LEU A 679 -34.10 -15.20 -2.46
N TYR A 680 -33.59 -15.72 -3.57
CA TYR A 680 -33.48 -15.02 -4.84
C TYR A 680 -34.00 -15.89 -5.98
N GLU A 681 -34.79 -15.30 -6.87
CA GLU A 681 -35.30 -15.95 -8.08
C GLU A 681 -34.93 -15.10 -9.30
N TYR A 682 -34.53 -15.77 -10.39
CA TYR A 682 -34.00 -15.13 -11.59
C TYR A 682 -34.78 -15.56 -12.83
N ASP A 683 -34.82 -14.72 -13.87
CA ASP A 683 -35.27 -15.11 -15.20
C ASP A 683 -34.23 -15.99 -15.94
N SER A 684 -34.55 -16.40 -17.17
CA SER A 684 -33.63 -17.18 -18.02
C SER A 684 -32.36 -16.43 -18.43
N ASN A 685 -32.38 -15.10 -18.39
CA ASN A 685 -31.24 -14.23 -18.65
C ASN A 685 -30.47 -13.92 -17.36
N GLY A 686 -30.87 -14.50 -16.22
CA GLY A 686 -30.22 -14.28 -14.93
C GLY A 686 -30.46 -12.91 -14.31
N ASN A 687 -31.48 -12.16 -14.74
CA ASN A 687 -31.92 -10.95 -14.07
C ASN A 687 -32.75 -11.33 -12.83
N LEU A 688 -32.56 -10.63 -11.71
CA LEU A 688 -33.22 -10.92 -10.43
C LEU A 688 -34.70 -10.51 -10.51
N ILE A 689 -35.64 -11.42 -10.63
CA ILE A 689 -37.08 -11.10 -10.74
C ILE A 689 -37.80 -11.07 -9.40
N LYS A 690 -37.25 -11.73 -8.36
CA LYS A 690 -37.82 -11.71 -7.01
C LYS A 690 -36.76 -11.93 -5.93
N MET A 691 -36.88 -11.19 -4.83
CA MET A 691 -36.10 -11.36 -3.62
C MET A 691 -37.04 -11.48 -2.42
N THR A 692 -36.85 -12.50 -1.59
CA THR A 692 -37.61 -12.66 -0.33
C THR A 692 -36.64 -12.52 0.84
N GLN A 693 -36.71 -11.39 1.55
CA GLN A 693 -35.92 -11.14 2.76
C GLN A 693 -36.61 -11.74 3.97
N ALA A 694 -35.82 -12.18 4.95
CA ALA A 694 -36.31 -12.77 6.19
C ALA A 694 -37.35 -13.90 5.96
N ALA A 695 -37.07 -14.73 4.97
CA ALA A 695 -38.00 -15.73 4.45
C ALA A 695 -38.44 -16.70 5.55
N GLY A 696 -39.75 -16.91 5.67
CA GLY A 696 -40.38 -17.77 6.67
C GLY A 696 -40.45 -17.17 8.08
N THR A 697 -40.20 -15.87 8.25
CA THR A 697 -40.35 -15.14 9.53
C THR A 697 -41.46 -14.09 9.45
N ASP A 698 -41.92 -13.58 10.60
CA ASP A 698 -42.91 -12.48 10.66
C ASP A 698 -42.41 -11.16 10.04
N ALA A 699 -41.10 -11.05 9.78
CA ALA A 699 -40.48 -9.90 9.13
C ALA A 699 -40.25 -10.11 7.62
N GLU A 700 -40.87 -11.15 7.02
CA GLU A 700 -40.72 -11.47 5.60
C GLU A 700 -41.09 -10.26 4.72
N ARG A 701 -40.24 -9.97 3.74
CA ARG A 701 -40.49 -8.92 2.74
C ARG A 701 -40.20 -9.45 1.35
N VAL A 702 -41.18 -9.35 0.46
CA VAL A 702 -41.05 -9.76 -0.94
C VAL A 702 -40.83 -8.52 -1.80
N LEU A 703 -39.75 -8.54 -2.57
CA LEU A 703 -39.45 -7.56 -3.60
C LEU A 703 -39.55 -8.21 -4.97
N THR A 704 -40.21 -7.56 -5.91
CA THR A 704 -40.34 -8.01 -7.31
C THR A 704 -39.71 -7.01 -8.26
N TYR A 705 -39.18 -7.51 -9.38
CA TYR A 705 -38.48 -6.70 -10.36
C TYR A 705 -38.93 -7.07 -11.77
N THR A 706 -39.01 -6.09 -12.66
CA THR A 706 -39.25 -6.31 -14.08
C THR A 706 -38.17 -5.62 -14.91
N TYR A 707 -37.87 -6.19 -16.07
CA TYR A 707 -36.79 -5.74 -16.94
C TYR A 707 -37.30 -5.63 -18.38
N ASP A 708 -36.66 -4.77 -19.16
CA ASP A 708 -36.79 -4.78 -20.62
C ASP A 708 -35.93 -5.89 -21.27
N GLU A 709 -35.99 -5.98 -22.59
CA GLU A 709 -35.19 -6.95 -23.36
C GLU A 709 -33.68 -6.72 -23.30
N TYR A 710 -33.24 -5.52 -22.88
CA TYR A 710 -31.85 -5.13 -22.72
C TYR A 710 -31.32 -5.38 -21.30
N GLY A 711 -32.17 -5.90 -20.40
CA GLY A 711 -31.84 -6.16 -18.99
C GLY A 711 -31.86 -4.92 -18.10
N GLN A 712 -32.48 -3.83 -18.57
CA GLN A 712 -32.61 -2.59 -17.79
C GLN A 712 -33.87 -2.67 -16.92
N LEU A 713 -33.77 -2.20 -15.69
CA LEU A 713 -34.83 -2.34 -14.68
C LEU A 713 -36.00 -1.43 -15.01
N LEU A 714 -37.16 -1.98 -15.37
CA LEU A 714 -38.39 -1.21 -15.65
C LEU A 714 -39.17 -0.89 -14.38
N SER A 715 -39.16 -1.78 -13.39
CA SER A 715 -39.79 -1.52 -12.10
C SER A 715 -39.17 -2.36 -11.00
N PHE A 716 -39.16 -1.83 -9.77
CA PHE A 716 -39.09 -2.67 -8.58
C PHE A 716 -40.25 -2.36 -7.65
N SER A 717 -40.77 -3.39 -6.99
CA SER A 717 -41.86 -3.25 -6.04
C SER A 717 -41.52 -3.90 -4.72
N ILE A 718 -41.97 -3.30 -3.62
CA ILE A 718 -42.12 -3.98 -2.34
C ILE A 718 -43.58 -4.43 -2.30
N GLU A 719 -43.83 -5.74 -2.26
CA GLU A 719 -45.18 -6.26 -2.15
C GLU A 719 -45.79 -5.85 -0.81
N GLY A 720 -47.05 -5.45 -0.83
CA GLY A 720 -47.78 -5.09 0.38
C GLY A 720 -48.08 -6.30 1.26
N ASP A 721 -48.22 -6.06 2.56
CA ASP A 721 -48.68 -7.04 3.54
C ASP A 721 -50.09 -6.69 4.04
N SER A 722 -50.51 -7.28 5.17
CA SER A 722 -51.83 -6.98 5.75
C SER A 722 -51.99 -5.52 6.22
N ASN A 723 -50.90 -4.78 6.38
CA ASN A 723 -50.87 -3.42 6.94
C ASN A 723 -50.33 -2.38 5.95
N THR A 724 -49.79 -2.79 4.81
CA THR A 724 -49.11 -1.92 3.84
C THR A 724 -49.54 -2.24 2.42
N GLU A 725 -49.76 -1.21 1.60
CA GLU A 725 -50.02 -1.39 0.17
C GLU A 725 -48.71 -1.67 -0.59
N LYS A 726 -48.85 -2.26 -1.78
CA LYS A 726 -47.73 -2.47 -2.69
C LYS A 726 -47.14 -1.12 -3.12
N ALA A 727 -45.86 -0.91 -2.84
CA ALA A 727 -45.13 0.27 -3.27
C ALA A 727 -44.28 -0.07 -4.51
N THR A 728 -44.53 0.62 -5.62
CA THR A 728 -43.84 0.35 -6.90
C THR A 728 -43.11 1.59 -7.39
N VAL A 729 -41.82 1.45 -7.69
CA VAL A 729 -41.05 2.46 -8.42
C VAL A 729 -40.93 2.00 -9.87
N THR A 730 -41.17 2.90 -10.82
CA THR A 730 -41.04 2.62 -12.26
C THR A 730 -39.96 3.48 -12.90
N MET A 731 -39.30 2.93 -13.92
CA MET A 731 -38.27 3.59 -14.69
C MET A 731 -38.58 3.50 -16.19
N SER A 732 -38.07 4.46 -16.96
CA SER A 732 -38.02 4.37 -18.41
C SER A 732 -36.62 4.73 -18.91
N TYR A 733 -36.29 4.30 -20.13
CA TYR A 733 -34.98 4.50 -20.74
C TYR A 733 -35.13 5.11 -22.14
N ASP A 734 -34.11 5.84 -22.58
CA ASP A 734 -34.00 6.31 -23.97
C ASP A 734 -33.42 5.21 -24.90
N ASP A 735 -33.32 5.51 -26.20
CA ASP A 735 -32.82 4.58 -27.22
C ASP A 735 -31.33 4.20 -27.04
N ASN A 736 -30.58 4.91 -26.20
CA ASN A 736 -29.20 4.63 -25.82
C ASN A 736 -29.10 3.82 -24.51
N GLY A 737 -30.25 3.52 -23.91
CA GLY A 737 -30.37 2.90 -22.60
C GLY A 737 -29.92 3.81 -21.46
N ASN A 738 -29.96 5.13 -21.60
CA ASN A 738 -29.88 6.04 -20.46
C ASN A 738 -31.21 6.06 -19.73
N LEU A 739 -31.17 6.29 -18.42
CA LEU A 739 -32.38 6.46 -17.62
C LEU A 739 -33.07 7.76 -18.07
N ALA A 740 -34.32 7.67 -18.52
CA ALA A 740 -35.10 8.82 -19.00
C ALA A 740 -36.08 9.35 -17.94
N SER A 741 -36.60 8.47 -17.07
CA SER A 741 -37.43 8.90 -15.95
C SER A 741 -37.46 7.90 -14.81
N VAL A 742 -37.75 8.40 -13.61
CA VAL A 742 -38.08 7.59 -12.43
C VAL A 742 -39.38 8.12 -11.82
N THR A 743 -40.34 7.24 -11.56
CA THR A 743 -41.58 7.57 -10.87
C THR A 743 -41.66 6.83 -9.56
N ASP A 744 -41.83 7.56 -8.46
CA ASP A 744 -42.02 7.00 -7.12
C ASP A 744 -43.42 6.36 -6.96
N PRO A 745 -43.67 5.63 -5.85
CA PRO A 745 -44.98 5.01 -5.60
C PRO A 745 -46.14 6.00 -5.52
N GLU A 746 -45.87 7.25 -5.16
CA GLU A 746 -46.84 8.35 -5.09
C GLU A 746 -47.16 8.97 -6.46
N GLY A 747 -46.47 8.56 -7.54
CA GLY A 747 -46.68 9.04 -8.90
C GLY A 747 -45.88 10.29 -9.26
N ASN A 748 -44.95 10.74 -8.42
CA ASN A 748 -44.07 11.87 -8.72
C ASN A 748 -42.96 11.41 -9.67
N THR A 749 -42.89 12.02 -10.86
CA THR A 749 -41.91 11.63 -11.88
C THR A 749 -40.78 12.63 -12.03
N MET A 750 -39.54 12.18 -11.78
CA MET A 750 -38.30 12.85 -12.17
C MET A 750 -37.97 12.49 -13.63
N ARG A 751 -37.55 13.48 -14.44
CA ARG A 751 -37.20 13.28 -15.86
C ARG A 751 -35.76 13.69 -16.14
N LEU A 752 -35.02 12.84 -16.83
CA LEU A 752 -33.67 13.11 -17.36
C LEU A 752 -33.83 13.26 -18.87
N LEU A 753 -33.93 14.52 -19.31
CA LEU A 753 -34.44 14.88 -20.63
C LEU A 753 -33.39 14.69 -21.73
N GLU A 754 -32.12 14.93 -21.42
CA GLU A 754 -31.00 14.95 -22.38
C GLU A 754 -29.75 14.35 -21.74
N HIS A 755 -28.95 13.66 -22.55
CA HIS A 755 -27.69 13.03 -22.15
C HIS A 755 -26.61 13.24 -23.22
N ASP A 756 -25.33 13.19 -22.81
CA ASP A 756 -24.18 13.15 -23.72
C ASP A 756 -23.82 11.70 -24.16
N SER A 757 -22.78 11.53 -24.99
CA SER A 757 -22.32 10.20 -25.42
C SER A 757 -21.83 9.28 -24.29
N LEU A 758 -21.39 9.83 -23.16
CA LEU A 758 -20.99 9.08 -21.97
C LEU A 758 -22.19 8.64 -21.11
N GLY A 759 -23.36 9.20 -21.38
CA GLY A 759 -24.60 9.01 -20.64
C GLY A 759 -24.74 9.92 -19.42
N ASN A 760 -23.98 11.01 -19.34
CA ASN A 760 -24.15 12.03 -18.31
C ASN A 760 -25.39 12.87 -18.63
N VAL A 761 -26.10 13.32 -17.59
CA VAL A 761 -27.37 14.05 -17.73
C VAL A 761 -27.08 15.51 -18.07
N LEU A 762 -27.49 15.98 -19.25
CA LEU A 762 -27.37 17.39 -19.64
C LEU A 762 -28.55 18.24 -19.15
N ARG A 763 -29.74 17.64 -18.99
CA ARG A 763 -30.92 18.35 -18.50
C ARG A 763 -31.82 17.44 -17.68
N MET A 764 -32.22 17.92 -16.50
CA MET A 764 -33.11 17.22 -15.56
C MET A 764 -34.32 18.08 -15.22
N ARG A 765 -35.49 17.48 -15.04
CA ARG A 765 -36.70 18.11 -14.54
C ARG A 765 -37.30 17.33 -13.37
N ASP A 766 -37.53 18.01 -12.24
CA ASP A 766 -38.18 17.40 -11.08
C ASP A 766 -39.71 17.26 -11.26
N PRO A 767 -40.41 16.52 -10.37
CA PRO A 767 -41.86 16.38 -10.43
C PRO A 767 -42.64 17.70 -10.29
N ARG A 768 -42.01 18.76 -9.79
CA ARG A 768 -42.60 20.10 -9.62
C ARG A 768 -42.41 20.99 -10.85
N GLY A 769 -41.69 20.51 -11.86
CA GLY A 769 -41.39 21.25 -13.10
C GLY A 769 -40.15 22.13 -13.03
N ASN A 770 -39.36 22.06 -11.95
CA ASN A 770 -38.08 22.76 -11.86
C ASN A 770 -37.05 22.07 -12.75
N GLU A 771 -36.21 22.83 -13.44
CA GLU A 771 -35.20 22.30 -14.37
C GLU A 771 -33.77 22.64 -13.95
N TRP A 772 -32.87 21.67 -14.10
CA TRP A 772 -31.42 21.84 -13.98
C TRP A 772 -30.77 21.53 -15.32
N THR A 773 -29.73 22.28 -15.67
CA THR A 773 -28.89 21.98 -16.83
C THR A 773 -27.44 21.79 -16.38
N TYR A 774 -26.75 20.85 -17.02
CA TYR A 774 -25.39 20.50 -16.73
C TYR A 774 -24.57 20.54 -18.01
N GLU A 775 -23.32 21.00 -17.90
CA GLU A 775 -22.33 20.99 -18.97
C GLU A 775 -21.17 20.12 -18.51
N TYR A 776 -20.69 19.23 -19.38
CA TYR A 776 -19.54 18.36 -19.14
C TYR A 776 -18.47 18.62 -20.20
N ASP A 777 -17.22 18.39 -19.84
CA ASP A 777 -16.13 18.30 -20.82
C ASP A 777 -16.08 16.89 -21.46
N SER A 778 -15.21 16.72 -22.45
CA SER A 778 -15.11 15.46 -23.21
C SER A 778 -14.53 14.29 -22.42
N LEU A 779 -14.01 14.53 -21.21
CA LEU A 779 -13.62 13.48 -20.25
C LEU A 779 -14.77 13.11 -19.30
N GLY A 780 -15.93 13.74 -19.44
CA GLY A 780 -17.12 13.52 -18.60
C GLY A 780 -17.06 14.23 -17.25
N ARG A 781 -16.20 15.24 -17.08
CA ARG A 781 -16.11 16.04 -15.85
C ARG A 781 -17.11 17.20 -15.94
N ILE A 782 -17.84 17.47 -14.86
CA ILE A 782 -18.82 18.58 -14.84
C ILE A 782 -18.08 19.91 -14.91
N ILE A 783 -18.32 20.72 -15.94
CA ILE A 783 -17.76 22.08 -16.06
C ILE A 783 -18.79 23.14 -15.68
N SER A 784 -20.08 22.82 -15.69
CA SER A 784 -21.11 23.69 -15.14
C SER A 784 -22.40 23.01 -14.70
N GLU A 785 -23.06 23.61 -13.70
CA GLU A 785 -24.43 23.35 -13.29
C GLU A 785 -25.21 24.67 -13.27
N THR A 786 -26.42 24.69 -13.83
CA THR A 786 -27.37 25.79 -13.68
C THR A 786 -28.64 25.27 -13.02
N ASN A 787 -29.03 25.92 -11.92
CA ASN A 787 -30.22 25.53 -11.16
C ASN A 787 -31.51 26.16 -11.74
N PRO A 788 -32.71 25.80 -11.24
CA PRO A 788 -33.99 26.27 -11.76
C PRO A 788 -34.22 27.79 -11.66
N LEU A 789 -33.43 28.49 -10.86
CA LEU A 789 -33.46 29.95 -10.72
C LEU A 789 -32.51 30.65 -11.71
N GLY A 790 -31.82 29.91 -12.57
CA GLY A 790 -30.81 30.43 -13.52
C GLY A 790 -29.44 30.71 -12.88
N ASN A 791 -29.21 30.28 -11.64
CA ASN A 791 -27.93 30.46 -10.98
C ASN A 791 -26.93 29.41 -11.50
N LYS A 792 -25.85 29.87 -12.15
CA LYS A 792 -24.79 29.05 -12.74
C LYS A 792 -23.62 28.87 -11.77
N THR A 793 -23.18 27.63 -11.54
CA THR A 793 -21.91 27.29 -10.88
C THR A 793 -21.00 26.65 -11.93
N SER A 794 -19.72 27.03 -11.97
CA SER A 794 -18.73 26.50 -12.92
C SER A 794 -17.57 25.84 -12.19
N PHE A 795 -16.92 24.88 -12.85
CA PHE A 795 -15.86 24.05 -12.31
C PHE A 795 -14.69 24.02 -13.28
N GLU A 796 -13.47 24.09 -12.76
CA GLU A 796 -12.23 24.05 -13.55
C GLU A 796 -11.33 22.91 -13.04
N TYR A 797 -10.57 22.29 -13.95
CA TYR A 797 -9.72 21.13 -13.64
C TYR A 797 -8.31 21.30 -14.21
N ASP A 798 -7.33 20.61 -13.61
CA ASP A 798 -6.01 20.44 -14.20
C ASP A 798 -5.94 19.20 -15.12
N GLY A 799 -4.76 18.96 -15.71
CA GLY A 799 -4.49 17.80 -16.56
C GLY A 799 -4.46 16.45 -15.81
N ALA A 800 -4.38 16.47 -14.49
CA ALA A 800 -4.43 15.31 -13.61
C ALA A 800 -5.86 14.97 -13.13
N ASN A 801 -6.86 15.67 -13.67
CA ASN A 801 -8.27 15.59 -13.30
C ASN A 801 -8.60 16.08 -11.88
N ASN A 802 -7.73 16.89 -11.27
CA ASN A 802 -8.05 17.55 -10.01
C ASN A 802 -8.87 18.81 -10.25
N LEU A 803 -9.87 19.05 -9.40
CA LEU A 803 -10.69 20.26 -9.42
C LEU A 803 -9.86 21.45 -8.92
N THR A 804 -9.52 22.40 -9.78
CA THR A 804 -8.68 23.56 -9.45
C THR A 804 -9.50 24.81 -9.08
N ALA A 805 -10.76 24.90 -9.51
CA ALA A 805 -11.64 25.98 -9.06
C ALA A 805 -13.13 25.64 -9.06
N ILE A 806 -13.87 26.29 -8.16
CA ILE A 806 -15.34 26.41 -8.20
C ILE A 806 -15.70 27.90 -8.27
N ILE A 807 -16.54 28.27 -9.23
CA ILE A 807 -17.06 29.63 -9.40
C ILE A 807 -18.57 29.58 -9.19
N ASN A 808 -19.06 30.14 -8.09
CA ASN A 808 -20.50 30.15 -7.82
C ASN A 808 -21.23 31.21 -8.64
N ALA A 809 -22.57 31.23 -8.54
CA ALA A 809 -23.43 32.16 -9.28
C ALA A 809 -23.21 33.65 -9.00
N HIS A 810 -22.51 33.99 -7.91
CA HIS A 810 -22.12 35.36 -7.58
C HIS A 810 -20.69 35.70 -8.07
N LEU A 811 -20.13 34.87 -8.96
CA LEU A 811 -18.75 34.96 -9.47
C LEU A 811 -17.69 34.90 -8.37
N LYS A 812 -18.01 34.26 -7.23
CA LYS A 812 -17.03 34.00 -6.18
C LYS A 812 -16.25 32.74 -6.50
N ARG A 813 -14.93 32.89 -6.63
CA ARG A 813 -13.99 31.83 -6.95
C ARG A 813 -13.43 31.20 -5.68
N PHE A 814 -13.43 29.87 -5.64
CA PHE A 814 -12.73 29.05 -4.67
C PHE A 814 -11.66 28.28 -5.41
N GLU A 815 -10.41 28.44 -5.03
CA GLU A 815 -9.26 27.85 -5.73
C GLU A 815 -8.68 26.69 -4.92
N PHE A 816 -8.21 25.68 -5.62
CA PHE A 816 -7.62 24.48 -5.04
C PHE A 816 -6.26 24.24 -5.66
N SER A 817 -5.27 23.90 -4.84
CA SER A 817 -3.94 23.50 -5.30
C SER A 817 -3.60 22.10 -4.81
N TYR A 818 -2.73 21.41 -5.55
CA TYR A 818 -2.37 20.01 -5.34
C TYR A 818 -0.86 19.81 -5.40
N ASP A 819 -0.36 18.76 -4.76
CA ASP A 819 1.00 18.27 -4.94
C ASP A 819 1.08 17.27 -6.11
N ASP A 820 2.30 16.81 -6.42
CA ASP A 820 2.55 15.84 -7.49
C ASP A 820 1.89 14.46 -7.25
N HIS A 821 1.39 14.20 -6.04
CA HIS A 821 0.69 12.97 -5.66
C HIS A 821 -0.85 13.14 -5.60
N ASN A 822 -1.41 14.23 -6.15
CA ASN A 822 -2.83 14.58 -6.10
C ASN A 822 -3.37 14.87 -4.69
N ASN A 823 -2.53 15.14 -3.71
CA ASN A 823 -3.00 15.59 -2.40
C ASN A 823 -3.29 17.09 -2.44
N ARG A 824 -4.47 17.50 -1.97
CA ARG A 824 -4.89 18.91 -1.99
C ARG A 824 -4.12 19.73 -0.96
N LEU A 825 -3.23 20.60 -1.42
CA LEU A 825 -2.40 21.50 -0.62
C LEU A 825 -3.15 22.70 -0.08
N SER A 826 -4.11 23.27 -0.81
CA SER A 826 -4.84 24.44 -0.34
C SER A 826 -6.27 24.57 -0.85
N ILE A 827 -7.06 25.35 -0.12
CA ILE A 827 -8.35 25.89 -0.53
C ILE A 827 -8.31 27.39 -0.27
N VAL A 828 -8.42 28.22 -1.30
CA VAL A 828 -8.44 29.68 -1.18
C VAL A 828 -9.83 30.19 -1.51
N GLY A 829 -10.45 30.89 -0.56
CA GLY A 829 -11.74 31.53 -0.74
C GLY A 829 -11.65 32.85 -1.51
N PRO A 830 -12.80 33.43 -1.91
CA PRO A 830 -12.86 34.69 -2.66
C PRO A 830 -12.38 35.92 -1.87
N ASP A 831 -12.27 35.78 -0.55
CA ASP A 831 -11.74 36.77 0.39
C ASP A 831 -10.21 36.67 0.56
N GLY A 832 -9.57 35.71 -0.13
CA GLY A 832 -8.13 35.43 -0.03
C GLY A 832 -7.77 34.58 1.19
N ASN A 833 -8.74 34.20 2.02
CA ASN A 833 -8.50 33.34 3.17
C ASN A 833 -8.24 31.91 2.69
N ALA A 834 -7.15 31.32 3.19
CA ALA A 834 -6.70 30.00 2.75
C ALA A 834 -6.76 28.99 3.89
N LEU A 835 -7.26 27.79 3.58
CA LEU A 835 -6.95 26.58 4.35
C LEU A 835 -5.79 25.89 3.64
N THR A 836 -4.72 25.57 4.34
CA THR A 836 -3.56 24.86 3.76
C THR A 836 -3.34 23.53 4.47
N THR A 837 -2.82 22.56 3.74
CA THR A 837 -2.52 21.22 4.24
C THR A 837 -1.12 20.81 3.76
N VAL A 838 -0.32 20.28 4.68
CA VAL A 838 1.01 19.74 4.41
C VAL A 838 0.92 18.21 4.51
N TYR A 839 1.48 17.51 3.54
CA TYR A 839 1.49 16.05 3.50
C TYR A 839 2.90 15.49 3.65
N ARG A 840 2.98 14.27 4.16
CA ARG A 840 4.14 13.39 3.97
C ARG A 840 4.08 12.77 2.57
N PRO A 841 5.20 12.24 2.06
CA PRO A 841 5.23 11.56 0.77
C PRO A 841 4.20 10.42 0.66
N ASP A 842 3.88 9.73 1.75
CA ASP A 842 2.86 8.66 1.77
C ASP A 842 1.40 9.13 1.77
N GLY A 843 1.15 10.41 1.44
CA GLY A 843 -0.19 11.00 1.29
C GLY A 843 -0.89 11.34 2.61
N LYS A 844 -0.20 11.25 3.76
CA LYS A 844 -0.77 11.57 5.07
C LYS A 844 -0.53 13.02 5.44
N PHE A 845 -1.58 13.75 5.78
CA PHE A 845 -1.45 15.14 6.21
C PHE A 845 -0.76 15.22 7.58
N THR A 846 0.26 16.06 7.69
CA THR A 846 1.02 16.33 8.93
C THR A 846 0.67 17.67 9.55
N LYS A 847 0.08 18.58 8.77
CA LYS A 847 -0.34 19.88 9.26
C LYS A 847 -1.53 20.38 8.46
N ILE A 848 -2.52 20.93 9.16
CA ILE A 848 -3.61 21.69 8.56
C ILE A 848 -3.59 23.07 9.20
N THR A 849 -3.55 24.12 8.38
CA THR A 849 -3.66 25.51 8.83
C THR A 849 -4.98 26.07 8.33
N ASP A 850 -5.81 26.54 9.26
CA ASP A 850 -7.10 27.15 8.93
C ASP A 850 -6.95 28.59 8.42
N GLN A 851 -8.07 29.16 7.99
CA GLN A 851 -8.18 30.52 7.47
C GLN A 851 -7.75 31.61 8.46
N SER A 852 -7.69 31.31 9.76
CA SER A 852 -7.24 32.23 10.82
C SER A 852 -5.74 32.11 11.12
N GLY A 853 -5.02 31.24 10.41
CA GLY A 853 -3.60 30.95 10.63
C GLY A 853 -3.33 29.96 11.76
N LYS A 854 -4.37 29.43 12.43
CA LYS A 854 -4.20 28.41 13.47
C LYS A 854 -3.93 27.07 12.82
N SER A 855 -3.00 26.32 13.39
CA SER A 855 -2.51 25.08 12.79
C SER A 855 -2.68 23.88 13.70
N ALA A 856 -3.31 22.82 13.20
CA ALA A 856 -3.25 21.51 13.83
C ALA A 856 -2.13 20.68 13.19
N THR A 857 -1.34 19.96 13.98
CA THR A 857 -0.30 19.04 13.49
C THR A 857 -0.62 17.59 13.85
N PHE A 858 -0.20 16.67 13.00
CA PHE A 858 -0.52 15.24 13.05
C PHE A 858 0.76 14.43 12.91
N THR A 859 0.99 13.49 13.82
CA THR A 859 2.13 12.57 13.77
C THR A 859 1.66 11.14 13.59
N TYR A 860 2.47 10.31 12.94
CA TYR A 860 2.13 8.93 12.63
C TYR A 860 3.30 8.00 12.93
N ASP A 861 3.01 6.76 13.27
CA ASP A 861 4.01 5.70 13.38
C ASP A 861 4.43 5.15 11.99
N ASN A 862 5.36 4.18 11.97
CA ASN A 862 5.86 3.54 10.76
C ASN A 862 4.82 2.61 10.08
N ASP A 863 3.77 2.21 10.80
CA ASP A 863 2.63 1.49 10.23
C ASP A 863 1.60 2.46 9.63
N GLY A 864 1.81 3.76 9.86
CA GLY A 864 1.00 4.83 9.35
C GLY A 864 -0.26 5.13 10.18
N ARG A 865 -0.29 4.70 11.43
CA ARG A 865 -1.38 5.02 12.37
C ARG A 865 -1.09 6.37 13.04
N LEU A 866 -2.14 7.15 13.32
CA LEU A 866 -2.04 8.51 13.87
C LEU A 866 -1.70 8.45 15.37
N THR A 867 -0.53 8.93 15.80
CA THR A 867 -0.07 8.81 17.20
C THR A 867 -0.26 10.08 18.03
N GLU A 868 -0.26 11.26 17.41
CA GLU A 868 -0.54 12.53 18.10
C GLU A 868 -1.28 13.50 17.18
N VAL A 869 -2.19 14.27 17.78
CA VAL A 869 -2.77 15.49 17.21
C VAL A 869 -2.47 16.62 18.16
N CYS A 870 -1.84 17.68 17.67
CA CYS A 870 -1.72 18.94 18.40
C CYS A 870 -2.63 19.96 17.72
N ASP A 871 -3.56 20.58 18.45
CA ASP A 871 -4.41 21.64 17.90
C ASP A 871 -3.67 22.99 17.81
N GLY A 872 -4.34 23.98 17.21
CA GLY A 872 -3.79 25.33 16.99
C GLY A 872 -3.63 26.19 18.25
N VAL A 873 -3.98 25.67 19.43
CA VAL A 873 -3.78 26.32 20.73
C VAL A 873 -2.75 25.56 21.58
N GLY A 874 -2.28 24.39 21.10
CA GLY A 874 -1.25 23.58 21.73
C GLY A 874 -1.78 22.38 22.52
N ASN A 875 -3.09 22.12 22.51
CA ASN A 875 -3.64 20.93 23.16
C ASN A 875 -3.24 19.69 22.37
N LYS A 876 -2.78 18.65 23.08
CA LYS A 876 -2.32 17.41 22.46
C LYS A 876 -3.23 16.25 22.83
N ILE A 877 -3.71 15.55 21.81
CA ILE A 877 -4.36 14.25 21.94
C ILE A 877 -3.35 13.22 21.45
N ARG A 878 -2.97 12.28 22.33
CA ARG A 878 -2.12 11.15 21.97
C ARG A 878 -2.97 9.91 21.84
N TYR A 879 -2.70 9.14 20.81
CA TYR A 879 -3.35 7.87 20.56
C TYR A 879 -2.36 6.76 20.86
N ALA A 880 -2.74 5.89 21.79
CA ALA A 880 -2.14 4.58 21.92
C ALA A 880 -3.01 3.58 21.14
N TYR A 881 -2.34 2.68 20.43
CA TYR A 881 -3.01 1.58 19.77
C TYR A 881 -2.65 0.30 20.51
N GLU A 882 -3.59 -0.28 21.23
CA GLU A 882 -3.51 -1.71 21.52
C GLU A 882 -3.84 -2.46 20.23
N GLU A 883 -3.12 -3.54 19.96
CA GLU A 883 -3.47 -4.44 18.88
C GLU A 883 -4.87 -4.98 19.19
N SER A 884 -5.92 -4.57 18.47
CA SER A 884 -7.32 -4.73 18.93
C SER A 884 -7.88 -6.14 18.68
N GLN A 885 -8.79 -6.59 19.56
CA GLN A 885 -9.45 -7.92 19.54
C GLN A 885 -10.60 -8.04 18.51
N ALA A 886 -10.72 -7.13 17.54
CA ALA A 886 -11.90 -7.09 16.67
C ALA A 886 -11.72 -7.88 15.37
N THR A 887 -12.54 -8.91 15.24
CA THR A 887 -12.83 -9.67 14.03
C THR A 887 -13.13 -8.73 12.85
N SER A 888 -12.27 -8.73 11.83
CA SER A 888 -12.52 -8.16 10.50
C SER A 888 -12.67 -6.63 10.31
N ALA A 889 -12.35 -5.78 11.29
CA ALA A 889 -12.40 -4.32 11.11
C ALA A 889 -11.02 -3.71 10.78
N LYS A 890 -11.03 -2.64 9.97
CA LYS A 890 -9.88 -1.80 9.61
C LYS A 890 -9.02 -1.48 10.83
N PHE A 891 -7.70 -1.58 10.68
CA PHE A 891 -6.73 -0.91 11.57
C PHE A 891 -7.17 0.54 11.78
N GLY A 892 -7.22 1.02 13.03
CA GLY A 892 -7.30 2.46 13.27
C GLY A 892 -8.15 2.97 14.44
N ASN A 893 -8.74 2.14 15.29
CA ASN A 893 -9.40 2.67 16.48
C ASN A 893 -8.36 2.88 17.61
N PRO A 894 -8.16 4.11 18.09
CA PRO A 894 -7.35 4.37 19.26
C PRO A 894 -8.01 3.79 20.52
N VAL A 895 -7.19 3.45 21.52
CA VAL A 895 -7.62 2.96 22.84
C VAL A 895 -7.80 4.11 23.82
#